data_AF-A0A7X9ARD5-F1
#
_entry.id   AF-A0A7X9ARD5-F1
#
_cell.length_a   1.000
_cell.length_b   1.000
_cell.length_c   1.000
_cell.angle_alpha   90.00
_cell.angle_beta   90.00
_cell.angle_gamma   90.00
#
_symmetry.space_group_name_H-M   'P 1'
#
loop_
_entity.id
_entity.type
_entity.pdbx_description
1 polymer ?
#
loop_
_entity_poly.entity_id
_entity_poly.type
_entity_poly.pdbx_seq_one_letter_code
_entity_poly.pdbx_strand_id
1 'polypeptide(L)'
;MKIDFRIEWGYQFLYSRRHYHPQYIWDGHLECEKGHLESLSLYHYPRCISGPTSCPKEIPLTGNSWQETTRRALSGLHVIAEVEPDAVFHLVTASGTFDFTAQQIAHEGRIVFEVGPKYGYCHISVIRTGFLWFRPSLRAGEAALDADELPLPVHEWARMRSAWLAPGEAVRFSAHLTQNGEQIFHLIAMAAKYFDPEVENQVCDTFPMILKCDGVPVAEFKHYFRKHYVVQILEDVWTRFKAAAGTHEFELVNLNPRFFLLINRISFLPSAAPAEELVLPRWVITGEQAYERIHHSGAPCSCVVHYAGMSQKLQLNPGWNEFPFILSEPGLNVEFVTDTNLRGTVAEVWKVPAEKHPLMVGADLTSVPHDDSGEMEWLLDYMNRTRMGNLIVIRSHLYQDYDGRQHRKVDDALLEKWGKYCLEHGIHVEAATDFESGALARAAGNMMHAAGYHELTGVLYAVDPDHEIRPESMREAAENYVAFLREKVDRIRRSMRLVSFGDASGGQRYCYQAGVDYIRAETMVPNTMHLCSLARTASEAMSDGAWGVHIATQHAMQPYFANQLGLFFLSLYQSWMMGANMFYEEDSLFVMWKEERQCWDDVLTSGKRQMLREFYHFVMTHPRQGYSCRPIAFLEGRYAAPFNGFVCGGEQDPHYSVWGQFGRNLPEWGHAQPEKCRQLLDVLMPGCLTHPLRQKYEKQRHFFAGTPYGDFDEVPVESDSGFFHRYKLLLNLGWNTLIPEDYDK
;
A
#
# COMPACT_ATOMS: atom_id res chain seq x y z
N MET A 1 -15.04 -38.15 -2.92
CA MET A 1 -15.41 -36.73 -2.74
C MET A 1 -14.98 -36.00 -3.98
N LYS A 2 -15.78 -35.04 -4.44
CA LYS A 2 -15.35 -34.14 -5.51
C LYS A 2 -14.55 -33.01 -4.89
N ILE A 3 -13.39 -32.71 -5.48
CA ILE A 3 -12.53 -31.60 -5.05
C ILE A 3 -12.24 -30.70 -6.26
N ASP A 4 -12.24 -29.40 -6.00
CA ASP A 4 -12.04 -28.33 -6.97
C ASP A 4 -10.99 -27.37 -6.38
N PHE A 5 -9.88 -27.25 -7.09
CA PHE A 5 -8.75 -26.46 -6.64
C PHE A 5 -7.89 -25.99 -7.81
N ARG A 6 -7.09 -24.96 -7.56
CA ARG A 6 -6.08 -24.46 -8.48
C ARG A 6 -4.68 -24.66 -7.91
N ILE A 7 -3.72 -24.85 -8.80
CA ILE A 7 -2.30 -24.87 -8.48
C ILE A 7 -1.69 -23.68 -9.20
N GLU A 8 -1.20 -22.66 -8.49
CA GLU A 8 -0.55 -21.50 -9.10
C GLU A 8 0.94 -21.51 -8.83
N TRP A 9 1.76 -21.16 -9.82
CA TRP A 9 3.21 -21.09 -9.66
C TRP A 9 3.84 -19.87 -10.33
N GLY A 10 4.99 -19.48 -9.78
CA GLY A 10 5.79 -18.36 -10.26
C GLY A 10 5.89 -17.24 -9.23
N TYR A 11 6.19 -16.05 -9.74
CA TYR A 11 6.40 -14.83 -8.94
C TYR A 11 6.41 -13.60 -9.84
N GLN A 12 6.17 -12.43 -9.24
CA GLN A 12 6.24 -11.14 -9.91
C GLN A 12 6.80 -10.07 -8.97
N PHE A 13 7.66 -9.23 -9.55
CA PHE A 13 8.12 -7.96 -8.99
C PHE A 13 7.59 -6.85 -9.89
N LEU A 14 6.95 -5.83 -9.34
CA LEU A 14 6.43 -4.72 -10.14
C LEU A 14 7.58 -3.96 -10.82
N TYR A 15 8.52 -3.50 -9.99
CA TYR A 15 9.61 -2.64 -10.40
C TYR A 15 10.86 -3.47 -10.70
N SER A 16 10.80 -4.19 -11.83
CA SER A 16 11.91 -5.01 -12.33
C SER A 16 11.65 -5.49 -13.74
N ARG A 17 12.65 -5.51 -14.64
CA ARG A 17 12.51 -6.06 -16.01
C ARG A 17 12.71 -7.57 -16.11
N ARG A 18 12.12 -8.25 -17.10
CA ARG A 18 12.04 -9.73 -17.18
C ARG A 18 13.40 -10.35 -17.41
N HIS A 19 14.23 -9.77 -18.27
CA HIS A 19 15.51 -10.35 -18.66
C HIS A 19 16.55 -10.41 -17.53
N TYR A 20 16.28 -9.78 -16.38
CA TYR A 20 17.11 -9.87 -15.19
C TYR A 20 16.64 -10.92 -14.18
N HIS A 21 15.55 -11.62 -14.48
CA HIS A 21 14.93 -12.59 -13.59
C HIS A 21 15.20 -14.02 -14.05
N PRO A 22 15.36 -14.98 -13.12
CA PRO A 22 15.51 -16.39 -13.45
C PRO A 22 14.25 -16.93 -14.16
N GLN A 23 14.51 -17.84 -15.10
CA GLN A 23 13.49 -18.60 -15.83
C GLN A 23 13.25 -19.93 -15.11
N TYR A 24 11.99 -20.28 -14.88
CA TYR A 24 11.59 -21.55 -14.28
C TYR A 24 10.85 -22.39 -15.29
N ILE A 25 11.24 -23.66 -15.41
CA ILE A 25 10.65 -24.63 -16.33
C ILE A 25 9.68 -25.50 -15.54
N TRP A 26 8.42 -25.51 -15.97
CA TRP A 26 7.32 -26.18 -15.29
C TRP A 26 6.79 -27.39 -16.06
N ASP A 27 7.45 -27.77 -17.15
CA ASP A 27 7.17 -29.00 -17.89
C ASP A 27 6.99 -30.17 -16.92
N GLY A 28 5.87 -30.88 -17.04
CA GLY A 28 5.48 -31.78 -15.98
C GLY A 28 4.13 -32.46 -16.19
N HIS A 29 3.70 -33.18 -15.17
CA HIS A 29 2.43 -33.86 -15.12
C HIS A 29 1.88 -33.95 -13.68
N LEU A 30 0.56 -34.20 -13.58
CA LEU A 30 -0.14 -34.36 -12.31
C LEU A 30 -0.65 -35.79 -12.18
N GLU A 31 -0.28 -36.46 -11.09
CA GLU A 31 -0.78 -37.79 -10.74
C GLU A 31 -1.73 -37.69 -9.56
N CYS A 32 -2.72 -38.60 -9.51
CA CYS A 32 -3.65 -38.74 -8.41
C CYS A 32 -3.73 -40.21 -8.01
N GLU A 33 -3.33 -40.52 -6.78
CA GLU A 33 -3.55 -41.83 -6.18
C GLU A 33 -4.93 -41.86 -5.52
N LYS A 34 -5.60 -43.03 -5.55
CA LYS A 34 -6.92 -43.25 -4.93
C LYS A 34 -7.98 -42.23 -5.39
N GLY A 35 -8.05 -42.01 -6.69
CA GLY A 35 -9.00 -41.12 -7.32
C GLY A 35 -8.76 -41.02 -8.82
N HIS A 36 -9.45 -40.10 -9.47
CA HIS A 36 -9.18 -39.74 -10.86
C HIS A 36 -9.41 -38.25 -11.11
N LEU A 37 -8.65 -37.70 -12.05
CA LEU A 37 -8.81 -36.32 -12.52
C LEU A 37 -10.01 -36.30 -13.48
N GLU A 38 -11.04 -35.51 -13.15
CA GLU A 38 -12.19 -35.29 -14.04
C GLU A 38 -11.84 -34.29 -15.15
N SER A 39 -11.17 -33.19 -14.76
CA SER A 39 -10.69 -32.19 -15.70
C SER A 39 -9.40 -31.55 -15.21
N LEU A 40 -8.55 -31.23 -16.18
CA LEU A 40 -7.32 -30.49 -15.97
C LEU A 40 -7.21 -29.40 -17.04
N SER A 41 -6.95 -28.18 -16.61
CA SER A 41 -6.75 -27.05 -17.52
C SER A 41 -5.51 -26.26 -17.13
N LEU A 42 -4.79 -25.74 -18.12
CA LEU A 42 -3.66 -24.83 -17.93
C LEU A 42 -4.17 -23.39 -17.75
N TYR A 43 -3.63 -22.69 -16.75
CA TYR A 43 -3.89 -21.29 -16.48
C TYR A 43 -2.78 -20.40 -17.04
N HIS A 44 -3.16 -19.50 -17.93
CA HIS A 44 -2.28 -18.44 -18.42
C HIS A 44 -2.77 -17.08 -17.95
N TYR A 45 -1.99 -16.44 -17.08
CA TYR A 45 -2.33 -15.10 -16.60
C TYR A 45 -2.01 -14.05 -17.66
N PRO A 46 -2.93 -13.10 -17.91
CA PRO A 46 -2.65 -11.93 -18.71
C PRO A 46 -1.42 -11.18 -18.19
N ARG A 47 -0.59 -10.70 -19.10
CA ARG A 47 0.58 -9.90 -18.73
C ARG A 47 0.11 -8.51 -18.31
N CYS A 48 0.36 -8.17 -17.05
CA CYS A 48 0.14 -6.83 -16.52
C CYS A 48 1.37 -6.43 -15.71
N ILE A 49 1.80 -5.17 -15.84
CA ILE A 49 2.94 -4.67 -15.07
C ILE A 49 2.60 -4.70 -13.58
N SER A 50 1.38 -4.30 -13.21
CA SER A 50 0.82 -4.18 -11.85
C SER A 50 0.61 -5.50 -11.08
N GLY A 51 1.15 -6.62 -11.54
CA GLY A 51 0.86 -7.94 -10.98
C GLY A 51 -0.26 -8.66 -11.74
N PRO A 52 -0.65 -9.87 -11.31
CA PRO A 52 -1.79 -10.58 -11.87
C PRO A 52 -3.09 -9.90 -11.46
N THR A 53 -3.56 -8.91 -12.22
CA THR A 53 -4.75 -8.14 -11.85
C THR A 53 -6.06 -8.74 -12.36
N SER A 54 -5.94 -9.72 -13.26
CA SER A 54 -7.02 -10.38 -13.99
C SER A 54 -7.01 -11.89 -13.83
N CYS A 55 -8.16 -12.52 -14.05
CA CYS A 55 -8.32 -13.97 -14.08
C CYS A 55 -7.43 -14.60 -15.17
N PRO A 56 -6.96 -15.84 -14.96
CA PRO A 56 -6.23 -16.56 -15.98
C PRO A 56 -7.16 -16.96 -17.12
N LYS A 57 -6.61 -17.06 -18.33
CA LYS A 57 -7.25 -17.79 -19.42
C LYS A 57 -7.08 -19.29 -19.17
N GLU A 58 -8.19 -20.01 -19.22
CA GLU A 58 -8.22 -21.45 -18.99
C GLU A 58 -8.13 -22.21 -20.33
N ILE A 59 -7.14 -23.09 -20.45
CA ILE A 59 -6.94 -23.93 -21.63
C ILE A 59 -7.05 -25.40 -21.21
N PRO A 60 -8.13 -26.11 -21.58
CA PRO A 60 -8.29 -27.53 -21.26
C PRO A 60 -7.13 -28.37 -21.80
N LEU A 61 -6.61 -29.28 -20.98
CA LEU A 61 -5.53 -30.20 -21.35
C LEU A 61 -6.08 -31.56 -21.79
N THR A 62 -5.46 -32.14 -22.82
CA THR A 62 -5.70 -33.53 -23.21
C THR A 62 -4.73 -34.43 -22.43
N GLY A 63 -5.21 -35.01 -21.33
CA GLY A 63 -4.39 -35.82 -20.42
C GLY A 63 -3.88 -35.02 -19.23
N ASN A 64 -2.82 -35.51 -18.59
CA ASN A 64 -2.33 -34.98 -17.31
C ASN A 64 -0.96 -34.29 -17.41
N SER A 65 -0.44 -34.03 -18.61
CA SER A 65 0.91 -33.48 -18.85
C SER A 65 0.85 -32.13 -19.57
N TRP A 66 1.84 -31.28 -19.36
CA TRP A 66 1.95 -29.96 -20.00
C TRP A 66 3.41 -29.53 -20.21
N GLN A 67 3.59 -28.46 -20.98
CA GLN A 67 4.86 -27.74 -21.14
C GLN A 67 4.61 -26.27 -20.83
N GLU A 68 5.39 -25.71 -19.92
CA GLU A 68 5.18 -24.35 -19.44
C GLU A 68 6.47 -23.76 -18.88
N THR A 69 6.64 -22.45 -19.01
CA THR A 69 7.83 -21.76 -18.51
C THR A 69 7.49 -20.33 -18.13
N THR A 70 7.86 -19.94 -16.90
CA THR A 70 7.64 -18.58 -16.42
C THR A 70 8.95 -17.83 -16.20
N ARG A 71 8.89 -16.50 -16.35
CA ARG A 71 9.97 -15.56 -16.00
C ARG A 71 9.32 -14.24 -15.57
N ARG A 72 9.40 -13.89 -14.28
CA ARG A 72 8.65 -12.76 -13.67
C ARG A 72 7.18 -12.76 -14.13
N ALA A 73 6.54 -13.91 -13.99
CA ALA A 73 5.18 -14.20 -14.43
C ALA A 73 4.59 -15.33 -13.58
N LEU A 74 3.26 -15.45 -13.65
CA LEU A 74 2.49 -16.51 -13.02
C LEU A 74 1.81 -17.38 -14.07
N SER A 75 1.65 -18.65 -13.74
CA SER A 75 0.88 -19.66 -14.47
C SER A 75 0.37 -20.69 -13.47
N GLY A 76 -0.31 -21.73 -13.92
CA GLY A 76 -0.88 -22.71 -13.01
C GLY A 76 -1.79 -23.73 -13.70
N LEU A 77 -2.53 -24.47 -12.88
CA LEU A 77 -3.54 -25.44 -13.30
C LEU A 77 -4.84 -25.20 -12.57
N HIS A 78 -5.94 -25.54 -13.22
CA HIS A 78 -7.23 -25.83 -12.60
C HIS A 78 -7.46 -27.32 -12.58
N VAL A 79 -7.85 -27.85 -11.43
CA VAL A 79 -8.02 -29.29 -11.21
C VAL A 79 -9.40 -29.55 -10.61
N ILE A 80 -10.16 -30.40 -11.29
CA ILE A 80 -11.36 -31.02 -10.73
C ILE A 80 -11.10 -32.52 -10.69
N ALA A 81 -11.28 -33.13 -9.52
CA ALA A 81 -11.00 -34.54 -9.30
C ALA A 81 -12.06 -35.19 -8.40
N GLU A 82 -12.31 -36.48 -8.63
CA GLU A 82 -13.09 -37.33 -7.73
C GLU A 82 -12.16 -38.31 -7.03
N VAL A 83 -12.06 -38.18 -5.70
CA VAL A 83 -10.99 -38.78 -4.91
C VAL A 83 -11.47 -39.36 -3.58
N GLU A 84 -10.75 -40.33 -3.04
CA GLU A 84 -10.88 -40.77 -1.65
C GLU A 84 -10.31 -39.69 -0.69
N PRO A 85 -10.75 -39.60 0.58
CA PRO A 85 -10.26 -38.57 1.52
C PRO A 85 -8.74 -38.60 1.76
N ASP A 86 -8.11 -39.77 1.65
CA ASP A 86 -6.68 -40.01 1.82
C ASP A 86 -5.92 -40.07 0.47
N ALA A 87 -6.54 -39.59 -0.61
CA ALA A 87 -5.90 -39.45 -1.90
C ALA A 87 -4.70 -38.50 -1.86
N VAL A 88 -3.67 -38.85 -2.61
CA VAL A 88 -2.42 -38.09 -2.74
C VAL A 88 -2.29 -37.60 -4.18
N PHE A 89 -1.95 -36.33 -4.34
CA PHE A 89 -1.60 -35.73 -5.61
C PHE A 89 -0.09 -35.57 -5.69
N HIS A 90 0.49 -35.97 -6.81
CA HIS A 90 1.91 -35.78 -7.12
C HIS A 90 2.04 -34.79 -8.28
N LEU A 91 2.43 -33.56 -7.96
CA LEU A 91 2.78 -32.56 -8.97
C LEU A 91 4.26 -32.74 -9.33
N VAL A 92 4.53 -33.34 -10.48
CA VAL A 92 5.89 -33.61 -10.97
C VAL A 92 6.24 -32.58 -12.03
N THR A 93 7.27 -31.77 -11.79
CA THR A 93 7.74 -30.75 -12.74
C THR A 93 9.26 -30.84 -12.92
N ALA A 94 9.78 -30.23 -13.99
CA ALA A 94 11.22 -30.07 -14.18
C ALA A 94 11.90 -29.25 -13.05
N SER A 95 11.13 -28.46 -12.29
CA SER A 95 11.61 -27.68 -11.15
C SER A 95 11.48 -28.41 -9.80
N GLY A 96 10.90 -29.61 -9.75
CA GLY A 96 10.74 -30.42 -8.54
C GLY A 96 9.44 -31.24 -8.51
N THR A 97 9.34 -32.11 -7.49
CA THR A 97 8.14 -32.89 -7.19
C THR A 97 7.52 -32.41 -5.88
N PHE A 98 6.20 -32.21 -5.87
CA PHE A 98 5.46 -31.64 -4.75
C PHE A 98 4.23 -32.49 -4.47
N ASP A 99 4.16 -33.02 -3.25
CA ASP A 99 3.10 -33.93 -2.82
C ASP A 99 2.16 -33.24 -1.85
N PHE A 100 0.86 -33.44 -2.04
CA PHE A 100 -0.18 -32.93 -1.15
C PHE A 100 -1.41 -33.83 -1.20
N THR A 101 -2.20 -33.83 -0.13
CA THR A 101 -3.38 -34.71 -0.03
C THR A 101 -4.69 -33.96 -0.24
N ALA A 102 -5.74 -34.70 -0.65
CA ALA A 102 -7.10 -34.18 -0.69
C ALA A 102 -7.54 -33.64 0.69
N GLN A 103 -7.13 -34.30 1.77
CA GLN A 103 -7.39 -33.87 3.14
C GLN A 103 -6.75 -32.51 3.45
N GLN A 104 -5.50 -32.28 3.05
CA GLN A 104 -4.82 -30.99 3.27
C GLN A 104 -5.52 -29.86 2.52
N ILE A 105 -5.91 -30.07 1.25
CA ILE A 105 -6.66 -29.07 0.48
C ILE A 105 -8.00 -28.76 1.19
N ALA A 106 -8.70 -29.78 1.68
CA ALA A 106 -9.99 -29.60 2.34
C ALA A 106 -9.90 -28.82 3.67
N HIS A 107 -8.86 -29.10 4.49
CA HIS A 107 -8.72 -28.53 5.83
C HIS A 107 -7.90 -27.25 5.88
N GLU A 108 -6.77 -27.20 5.18
CA GLU A 108 -5.86 -26.04 5.19
C GLU A 108 -6.31 -24.97 4.19
N GLY A 109 -7.01 -25.36 3.11
CA GLY A 109 -7.52 -24.47 2.07
C GLY A 109 -6.44 -23.90 1.14
N ARG A 110 -5.22 -23.67 1.65
CA ARG A 110 -4.05 -23.23 0.89
C ARG A 110 -2.78 -23.92 1.40
N ILE A 111 -2.02 -24.50 0.48
CA ILE A 111 -0.71 -25.13 0.73
C ILE A 111 0.33 -24.40 -0.12
N VAL A 112 1.50 -24.08 0.45
CA VAL A 112 2.54 -23.32 -0.25
C VAL A 112 3.87 -24.08 -0.21
N PHE A 113 4.51 -24.22 -1.36
CA PHE A 113 5.84 -24.76 -1.52
C PHE A 113 6.79 -23.69 -2.05
N GLU A 114 7.94 -23.50 -1.40
CA GLU A 114 9.02 -22.67 -1.94
C GLU A 114 9.75 -23.43 -3.06
N VAL A 115 10.05 -22.73 -4.16
CA VAL A 115 10.75 -23.32 -5.32
C VAL A 115 12.06 -22.58 -5.59
N GLY A 116 13.13 -23.35 -5.73
CA GLY A 116 14.46 -22.84 -6.01
C GLY A 116 15.30 -22.62 -4.74
N PRO A 117 16.29 -21.72 -4.77
CA PRO A 117 17.20 -21.51 -3.64
C PRO A 117 16.48 -20.89 -2.43
N LYS A 118 16.98 -21.16 -1.22
CA LYS A 118 16.51 -20.55 0.04
C LYS A 118 16.39 -19.03 -0.09
N TYR A 119 15.26 -18.45 0.33
CA TYR A 119 14.93 -17.02 0.16
C TYR A 119 14.64 -16.58 -1.28
N GLY A 120 14.44 -17.54 -2.20
CA GLY A 120 13.80 -17.28 -3.48
C GLY A 120 12.34 -16.88 -3.29
N TYR A 121 11.77 -16.28 -4.33
CA TYR A 121 10.39 -15.78 -4.31
C TYR A 121 9.45 -16.58 -5.19
N CYS A 122 9.96 -17.61 -5.85
CA CYS A 122 9.15 -18.50 -6.66
C CYS A 122 8.46 -19.50 -5.74
N HIS A 123 7.15 -19.66 -5.91
CA HIS A 123 6.36 -20.57 -5.10
C HIS A 123 5.45 -21.41 -5.99
N ILE A 124 4.95 -22.51 -5.44
CA ILE A 124 3.74 -23.19 -5.86
C ILE A 124 2.71 -23.01 -4.74
N SER A 125 1.49 -22.59 -5.08
CA SER A 125 0.35 -22.47 -4.18
C SER A 125 -0.78 -23.39 -4.65
N VAL A 126 -1.14 -24.38 -3.85
CA VAL A 126 -2.34 -25.20 -4.07
C VAL A 126 -3.48 -24.58 -3.27
N ILE A 127 -4.55 -24.14 -3.93
CA ILE A 127 -5.62 -23.33 -3.33
C ILE A 127 -6.96 -23.95 -3.68
N ARG A 128 -7.73 -24.33 -2.65
CA ARG A 128 -9.13 -24.77 -2.81
C ARG A 128 -9.96 -23.66 -3.44
N THR A 129 -10.80 -23.98 -4.41
CA THR A 129 -11.68 -22.99 -5.05
C THR A 129 -12.58 -22.32 -4.02
N GLY A 130 -12.71 -20.99 -4.12
CA GLY A 130 -13.44 -20.15 -3.16
C GLY A 130 -12.72 -19.89 -1.83
N PHE A 131 -11.55 -20.46 -1.57
CA PHE A 131 -10.80 -20.20 -0.34
C PHE A 131 -9.94 -18.93 -0.45
N LEU A 132 -10.18 -17.98 0.46
CA LEU A 132 -9.42 -16.74 0.59
C LEU A 132 -8.61 -16.77 1.89
N TRP A 133 -7.33 -17.09 1.79
CA TRP A 133 -6.44 -17.32 2.95
C TRP A 133 -6.30 -16.13 3.90
N PHE A 134 -6.55 -14.92 3.39
CA PHE A 134 -6.43 -13.67 4.12
C PHE A 134 -7.72 -13.24 4.83
N ARG A 135 -8.83 -13.94 4.58
CA ARG A 135 -10.13 -13.58 5.14
C ARG A 135 -10.23 -14.06 6.59
N PRO A 136 -10.50 -13.19 7.56
CA PRO A 136 -10.66 -13.61 8.95
C PRO A 136 -11.92 -14.46 9.13
N SER A 137 -11.92 -15.27 10.19
CA SER A 137 -13.14 -15.94 10.66
C SER A 137 -14.18 -14.91 11.12
N LEU A 138 -15.45 -15.28 11.02
CA LEU A 138 -16.57 -14.47 11.50
C LEU A 138 -16.42 -14.11 12.98
N ARG A 139 -16.73 -12.85 13.31
CA ARG A 139 -16.82 -12.41 14.71
C ARG A 139 -18.05 -13.01 15.38
N ALA A 140 -18.03 -13.06 16.72
CA ALA A 140 -19.19 -13.50 17.48
C ALA A 140 -20.40 -12.60 17.18
N GLY A 141 -21.53 -13.21 16.78
CA GLY A 141 -22.75 -12.50 16.43
C GLY A 141 -22.82 -11.98 14.99
N GLU A 142 -21.73 -12.10 14.22
CA GLU A 142 -21.68 -11.78 12.80
C GLU A 142 -22.31 -12.91 11.97
N ALA A 143 -23.15 -12.54 11.00
CA ALA A 143 -23.63 -13.43 9.96
C ALA A 143 -23.07 -12.96 8.62
N ALA A 144 -22.69 -13.89 7.74
CA ALA A 144 -22.27 -13.53 6.39
C ALA A 144 -22.70 -14.57 5.35
N LEU A 145 -22.76 -14.10 4.11
CA LEU A 145 -23.01 -14.87 2.91
C LEU A 145 -21.91 -14.52 1.90
N ASP A 146 -21.19 -15.52 1.43
CA ASP A 146 -20.24 -15.37 0.32
C ASP A 146 -20.98 -15.48 -1.03
N ALA A 147 -20.30 -15.13 -2.13
CA ALA A 147 -20.88 -15.07 -3.47
C ALA A 147 -21.67 -16.34 -3.88
N ASP A 148 -21.16 -17.54 -3.56
CA ASP A 148 -21.78 -18.82 -3.93
C ASP A 148 -23.09 -19.11 -3.18
N GLU A 149 -23.38 -18.39 -2.10
CA GLU A 149 -24.61 -18.54 -1.31
C GLU A 149 -25.75 -17.64 -1.80
N LEU A 150 -25.47 -16.74 -2.74
CA LEU A 150 -26.46 -15.83 -3.32
C LEU A 150 -27.11 -16.45 -4.57
N PRO A 151 -28.42 -16.26 -4.78
CA PRO A 151 -29.14 -16.81 -5.94
C PRO A 151 -28.89 -15.96 -7.20
N LEU A 152 -27.62 -15.78 -7.56
CA LEU A 152 -27.16 -14.99 -8.70
C LEU A 152 -26.13 -15.79 -9.52
N PRO A 153 -25.91 -15.43 -10.79
CA PRO A 153 -24.77 -15.94 -11.54
C PRO A 153 -23.45 -15.59 -10.84
N VAL A 154 -22.60 -16.60 -10.63
CA VAL A 154 -21.27 -16.43 -10.02
C VAL A 154 -20.20 -16.58 -11.09
N HIS A 155 -19.29 -15.62 -11.15
CA HIS A 155 -18.18 -15.64 -12.08
C HIS A 155 -16.87 -15.25 -11.39
N GLU A 156 -15.76 -15.80 -11.87
CA GLU A 156 -14.43 -15.30 -11.58
C GLU A 156 -14.20 -14.04 -12.41
N TRP A 157 -13.92 -12.92 -11.75
CA TRP A 157 -13.58 -11.68 -12.43
C TRP A 157 -12.61 -10.87 -11.59
N ALA A 158 -11.55 -10.40 -12.23
CA ALA A 158 -10.45 -9.73 -11.57
C ALA A 158 -9.95 -10.55 -10.36
N ARG A 159 -9.71 -11.85 -10.60
CA ARG A 159 -9.26 -12.81 -9.58
C ARG A 159 -10.15 -12.96 -8.34
N MET A 160 -11.37 -12.43 -8.38
CA MET A 160 -12.34 -12.59 -7.30
C MET A 160 -13.54 -13.35 -7.82
N ARG A 161 -13.97 -14.34 -7.05
CA ARG A 161 -15.24 -15.00 -7.22
C ARG A 161 -16.35 -14.11 -6.70
N SER A 162 -17.29 -13.72 -7.57
CA SER A 162 -18.35 -12.77 -7.22
C SER A 162 -19.69 -13.16 -7.82
N ALA A 163 -20.77 -12.83 -7.11
CA ALA A 163 -22.16 -12.93 -7.54
C ALA A 163 -22.58 -11.64 -8.26
N TRP A 164 -23.18 -11.77 -9.44
CA TRP A 164 -23.41 -10.63 -10.34
C TRP A 164 -24.85 -10.15 -10.29
N LEU A 165 -25.07 -8.97 -9.72
CA LEU A 165 -26.36 -8.30 -9.67
C LEU A 165 -26.46 -7.27 -10.80
N ALA A 166 -27.39 -7.50 -11.73
CA ALA A 166 -27.56 -6.68 -12.92
C ALA A 166 -28.07 -5.26 -12.63
N PRO A 167 -27.88 -4.31 -13.57
CA PRO A 167 -28.38 -2.95 -13.43
C PRO A 167 -29.90 -2.92 -13.25
N GLY A 168 -30.40 -2.24 -12.22
CA GLY A 168 -31.84 -2.11 -11.93
C GLY A 168 -32.50 -3.34 -11.30
N GLU A 169 -31.76 -4.43 -11.09
CA GLU A 169 -32.27 -5.68 -10.52
C GLU A 169 -32.08 -5.75 -8.99
N ALA A 170 -32.69 -6.76 -8.38
CA ALA A 170 -32.57 -7.05 -6.95
C ALA A 170 -32.22 -8.51 -6.67
N VAL A 171 -31.52 -8.77 -5.56
CA VAL A 171 -31.25 -10.12 -5.05
C VAL A 171 -31.88 -10.29 -3.67
N ARG A 172 -32.56 -11.43 -3.47
CA ARG A 172 -33.12 -11.83 -2.16
C ARG A 172 -32.27 -12.90 -1.51
N PHE A 173 -32.10 -12.79 -0.21
CA PHE A 173 -31.34 -13.75 0.60
C PHE A 173 -31.84 -13.73 2.05
N SER A 174 -31.56 -14.80 2.80
CA SER A 174 -31.94 -14.90 4.21
C SER A 174 -30.72 -14.78 5.11
N ALA A 175 -30.85 -14.02 6.20
CA ALA A 175 -29.81 -13.93 7.22
C ALA A 175 -30.42 -13.97 8.62
N HIS A 176 -29.68 -14.53 9.56
CA HIS A 176 -30.07 -14.60 10.96
C HIS A 176 -29.35 -13.53 11.79
N LEU A 177 -30.12 -12.60 12.34
CA LEU A 177 -29.62 -11.55 13.22
C LEU A 177 -29.65 -12.04 14.67
N THR A 178 -28.52 -11.90 15.36
CA THR A 178 -28.37 -12.44 16.72
C THR A 178 -28.87 -11.50 17.82
N GLN A 179 -29.10 -10.22 17.51
CA GLN A 179 -29.46 -9.18 18.50
C GLN A 179 -30.54 -8.24 17.96
N ASN A 180 -31.39 -7.73 18.85
CA ASN A 180 -32.33 -6.65 18.52
C ASN A 180 -31.59 -5.31 18.46
N GLY A 181 -32.04 -4.41 17.59
CA GLY A 181 -31.59 -3.03 17.58
C GLY A 181 -30.84 -2.66 16.31
N GLU A 182 -29.84 -1.79 16.45
CA GLU A 182 -29.06 -1.31 15.30
C GLU A 182 -28.09 -2.38 14.80
N GLN A 183 -28.09 -2.57 13.48
CA GLN A 183 -27.25 -3.49 12.74
C GLN A 183 -26.42 -2.70 11.73
N ILE A 184 -25.22 -3.19 11.45
CA ILE A 184 -24.38 -2.76 10.36
C ILE A 184 -24.54 -3.78 9.23
N PHE A 185 -25.00 -3.32 8.07
CA PHE A 185 -24.87 -4.05 6.82
C PHE A 185 -23.52 -3.69 6.20
N HIS A 186 -22.73 -4.70 5.88
CA HIS A 186 -21.43 -4.57 5.24
C HIS A 186 -21.44 -5.35 3.93
N LEU A 187 -21.21 -4.66 2.83
CA LEU A 187 -21.10 -5.21 1.49
C LEU A 187 -19.65 -5.09 1.03
N ILE A 188 -19.07 -6.21 0.60
CA ILE A 188 -17.79 -6.25 -0.09
C ILE A 188 -18.06 -6.50 -1.57
N ALA A 189 -17.75 -5.53 -2.43
CA ALA A 189 -18.14 -5.61 -3.84
C ALA A 189 -17.17 -4.90 -4.80
N MET A 190 -17.37 -5.19 -6.09
CA MET A 190 -16.76 -4.50 -7.23
C MET A 190 -17.83 -4.05 -8.22
N ALA A 191 -17.41 -3.40 -9.29
CA ALA A 191 -18.26 -3.03 -10.42
C ALA A 191 -17.70 -3.58 -11.73
N ALA A 192 -18.58 -3.96 -12.66
CA ALA A 192 -18.21 -4.32 -14.02
C ALA A 192 -19.30 -3.94 -15.02
N LYS A 193 -18.92 -3.79 -16.30
CA LYS A 193 -19.86 -3.45 -17.36
C LYS A 193 -20.78 -4.60 -17.76
N TYR A 194 -20.21 -5.78 -17.94
CA TYR A 194 -20.86 -7.06 -18.25
C TYR A 194 -19.82 -8.18 -18.06
N PHE A 195 -20.29 -9.42 -17.99
CA PHE A 195 -19.40 -10.58 -17.93
C PHE A 195 -18.92 -10.94 -19.34
N ASP A 196 -17.60 -10.98 -19.51
CA ASP A 196 -16.94 -11.46 -20.71
C ASP A 196 -15.73 -12.30 -20.26
N PRO A 197 -15.71 -13.61 -20.55
CA PRO A 197 -14.62 -14.49 -20.14
C PRO A 197 -13.29 -14.16 -20.82
N GLU A 198 -13.30 -13.39 -21.91
CA GLU A 198 -12.09 -13.01 -22.64
C GLU A 198 -11.53 -11.64 -22.26
N VAL A 199 -12.37 -10.75 -21.71
CA VAL A 199 -12.02 -9.35 -21.44
C VAL A 199 -12.60 -8.85 -20.13
N GLU A 200 -11.73 -8.46 -19.21
CA GLU A 200 -12.14 -7.77 -17.98
C GLU A 200 -12.12 -6.25 -18.17
N ASN A 201 -13.31 -5.62 -18.16
CA ASN A 201 -13.46 -4.18 -18.34
C ASN A 201 -13.70 -3.47 -16.99
N GLN A 202 -12.71 -2.74 -16.50
CA GLN A 202 -12.81 -1.98 -15.25
C GLN A 202 -13.59 -0.69 -15.45
N VAL A 203 -14.46 -0.37 -14.49
CA VAL A 203 -15.33 0.81 -14.49
C VAL A 203 -15.24 1.57 -13.17
N CYS A 204 -15.65 2.82 -13.21
CA CYS A 204 -15.92 3.58 -11.99
C CYS A 204 -17.27 4.29 -12.12
N ASP A 205 -18.09 4.25 -11.07
CA ASP A 205 -19.38 4.93 -11.05
C ASP A 205 -19.93 4.98 -9.63
N THR A 206 -20.91 5.85 -9.41
CA THR A 206 -21.70 5.83 -8.18
C THR A 206 -22.83 4.81 -8.30
N PHE A 207 -22.98 3.95 -7.29
CA PHE A 207 -24.02 2.93 -7.19
C PHE A 207 -24.98 3.30 -6.06
N PRO A 208 -26.15 3.88 -6.38
CA PRO A 208 -27.24 3.96 -5.41
C PRO A 208 -27.83 2.56 -5.19
N MET A 209 -28.11 2.23 -3.94
CA MET A 209 -28.58 0.93 -3.50
C MET A 209 -29.67 1.07 -2.43
N ILE A 210 -30.56 0.08 -2.39
CA ILE A 210 -31.58 -0.05 -1.33
C ILE A 210 -31.43 -1.41 -0.68
N LEU A 211 -31.37 -1.44 0.65
CA LEU A 211 -31.54 -2.66 1.43
C LEU A 211 -32.96 -2.69 2.00
N LYS A 212 -33.68 -3.78 1.76
CA LYS A 212 -34.97 -4.07 2.39
C LYS A 212 -34.85 -5.24 3.35
N CYS A 213 -35.63 -5.19 4.44
CA CYS A 213 -35.82 -6.27 5.41
C CYS A 213 -37.32 -6.59 5.45
N ASP A 214 -37.68 -7.85 5.21
CA ASP A 214 -39.06 -8.34 5.15
C ASP A 214 -39.97 -7.49 4.24
N GLY A 215 -39.43 -7.12 3.07
CA GLY A 215 -40.12 -6.31 2.06
C GLY A 215 -40.14 -4.80 2.32
N VAL A 216 -39.65 -4.33 3.47
CA VAL A 216 -39.64 -2.90 3.85
C VAL A 216 -38.23 -2.32 3.64
N PRO A 217 -38.06 -1.19 2.91
CA PRO A 217 -36.78 -0.48 2.85
C PRO A 217 -36.29 -0.07 4.24
N VAL A 218 -35.09 -0.53 4.61
CA VAL A 218 -34.47 -0.24 5.91
C VAL A 218 -33.24 0.66 5.77
N ALA A 219 -32.62 0.73 4.59
CA ALA A 219 -31.54 1.66 4.28
C ALA A 219 -31.51 2.00 2.78
N GLU A 220 -31.22 3.28 2.49
CA GLU A 220 -30.87 3.77 1.16
C GLU A 220 -29.47 4.40 1.25
N PHE A 221 -28.57 3.98 0.38
CA PHE A 221 -27.16 4.40 0.44
C PHE A 221 -26.56 4.40 -0.96
N LYS A 222 -25.41 5.05 -1.12
CA LYS A 222 -24.66 5.08 -2.37
C LYS A 222 -23.18 4.91 -2.09
N HIS A 223 -22.46 4.29 -3.03
CA HIS A 223 -21.01 4.16 -2.97
C HIS A 223 -20.38 4.45 -4.33
N TYR A 224 -19.21 5.09 -4.36
CA TYR A 224 -18.45 5.28 -5.59
C TYR A 224 -17.45 4.13 -5.75
N PHE A 225 -17.75 3.21 -6.67
CA PHE A 225 -16.85 2.11 -7.00
C PHE A 225 -15.76 2.59 -7.95
N ARG A 226 -14.52 2.18 -7.69
CA ARG A 226 -13.31 2.76 -8.29
C ARG A 226 -12.48 1.72 -9.02
N LYS A 227 -11.65 2.25 -9.90
CA LYS A 227 -10.52 1.54 -10.47
C LYS A 227 -9.26 2.37 -10.31
N HIS A 228 -8.14 1.69 -10.32
CA HIS A 228 -6.82 2.29 -10.36
C HIS A 228 -6.04 1.67 -11.53
N TYR A 229 -5.73 2.49 -12.54
CA TYR A 229 -5.23 2.03 -13.84
C TYR A 229 -6.13 0.95 -14.48
N VAL A 230 -5.60 -0.25 -14.68
CA VAL A 230 -6.28 -1.43 -15.26
C VAL A 230 -6.84 -2.37 -14.19
N VAL A 231 -7.02 -1.87 -12.96
CA VAL A 231 -7.34 -2.69 -11.80
C VAL A 231 -8.63 -2.19 -11.15
N GLN A 232 -9.66 -3.02 -11.12
CA GLN A 232 -10.85 -2.72 -10.32
C GLN A 232 -10.51 -2.85 -8.84
N ILE A 233 -11.01 -1.97 -7.98
CA ILE A 233 -10.81 -2.09 -6.52
C ILE A 233 -11.96 -2.91 -5.93
N LEU A 234 -11.66 -3.82 -4.99
CA LEU A 234 -12.66 -4.45 -4.12
C LEU A 234 -12.92 -3.51 -2.96
N GLU A 235 -14.17 -3.08 -2.80
CA GLU A 235 -14.53 -2.02 -1.87
C GLU A 235 -15.47 -2.50 -0.79
N ASP A 236 -15.28 -1.92 0.39
CA ASP A 236 -16.15 -2.07 1.53
C ASP A 236 -17.21 -0.97 1.52
N VAL A 237 -18.48 -1.36 1.67
CA VAL A 237 -19.61 -0.45 1.76
C VAL A 237 -20.40 -0.75 3.02
N TRP A 238 -20.59 0.26 3.87
CA TRP A 238 -21.30 0.11 5.13
C TRP A 238 -22.55 0.97 5.19
N THR A 239 -23.62 0.41 5.75
CA THR A 239 -24.79 1.20 6.16
C THR A 239 -25.37 0.66 7.46
N ARG A 240 -26.11 1.50 8.19
CA ARG A 240 -26.75 1.14 9.45
C ARG A 240 -28.25 1.07 9.28
N PHE A 241 -28.88 0.12 9.96
CA PHE A 241 -30.34 -0.03 10.00
C PHE A 241 -30.79 -0.63 11.33
N LYS A 242 -32.10 -0.66 11.60
CA LYS A 242 -32.66 -1.31 12.80
C LYS A 242 -33.48 -2.52 12.42
N ALA A 243 -33.28 -3.63 13.13
CA ALA A 243 -34.06 -4.85 12.96
C ALA A 243 -34.17 -5.62 14.28
N ALA A 244 -35.12 -6.56 14.33
CA ALA A 244 -35.23 -7.50 15.44
C ALA A 244 -34.19 -8.63 15.30
N ALA A 245 -33.94 -9.33 16.40
CA ALA A 245 -33.25 -10.60 16.36
C ALA A 245 -34.16 -11.66 15.72
N GLY A 246 -33.56 -12.56 14.96
CA GLY A 246 -34.28 -13.60 14.23
C GLY A 246 -33.82 -13.74 12.79
N THR A 247 -34.48 -14.66 12.07
CA THR A 247 -34.24 -14.85 10.65
C THR A 247 -35.14 -13.90 9.86
N HIS A 248 -34.52 -13.13 8.97
CA HIS A 248 -35.19 -12.14 8.12
C HIS A 248 -34.89 -12.41 6.64
N GLU A 249 -35.84 -12.03 5.78
CA GLU A 249 -35.60 -11.97 4.34
C GLU A 249 -35.08 -10.58 3.98
N PHE A 250 -33.92 -10.53 3.34
CA PHE A 250 -33.32 -9.30 2.85
C PHE A 250 -33.41 -9.22 1.34
N GLU A 251 -33.56 -8.00 0.82
CA GLU A 251 -33.48 -7.69 -0.61
C GLU A 251 -32.49 -6.54 -0.83
N LEU A 252 -31.42 -6.77 -1.59
CA LEU A 252 -30.50 -5.73 -2.04
C LEU A 252 -30.81 -5.34 -3.48
N VAL A 253 -31.07 -4.06 -3.72
CA VAL A 253 -31.42 -3.51 -5.04
C VAL A 253 -30.25 -2.69 -5.59
N ASN A 254 -29.79 -3.01 -6.80
CA ASN A 254 -28.81 -2.20 -7.54
C ASN A 254 -29.55 -1.17 -8.40
N LEU A 255 -29.55 0.10 -7.98
CA LEU A 255 -30.19 1.17 -8.75
C LEU A 255 -29.28 1.81 -9.80
N ASN A 256 -28.02 1.35 -9.94
CA ASN A 256 -27.18 1.82 -11.04
C ASN A 256 -27.80 1.36 -12.37
N PRO A 257 -28.04 2.27 -13.34
CA PRO A 257 -28.73 1.91 -14.58
C PRO A 257 -27.82 1.30 -15.66
N ARG A 258 -26.51 1.17 -15.40
CA ARG A 258 -25.49 0.84 -16.41
C ARG A 258 -24.67 -0.39 -16.10
N PHE A 259 -24.33 -0.60 -14.83
CA PHE A 259 -23.27 -1.51 -14.43
C PHE A 259 -23.72 -2.56 -13.42
N PHE A 260 -23.10 -3.73 -13.53
CA PHE A 260 -23.30 -4.83 -12.60
C PHE A 260 -22.58 -4.54 -11.30
N LEU A 261 -23.25 -4.86 -10.19
CA LEU A 261 -22.65 -4.91 -8.86
C LEU A 261 -22.14 -6.36 -8.64
N LEU A 262 -20.84 -6.50 -8.41
CA LEU A 262 -20.17 -7.78 -8.24
C LEU A 262 -19.99 -8.02 -6.74
N ILE A 263 -20.92 -8.75 -6.15
CA ILE A 263 -20.97 -9.02 -4.71
C ILE A 263 -20.02 -10.17 -4.39
N ASN A 264 -18.98 -9.90 -3.61
CA ASN A 264 -18.08 -10.93 -3.12
C ASN A 264 -18.54 -11.48 -1.76
N ARG A 265 -19.03 -10.60 -0.88
CA ARG A 265 -19.55 -10.97 0.44
C ARG A 265 -20.57 -9.96 0.96
N ILE A 266 -21.55 -10.45 1.70
CA ILE A 266 -22.47 -9.66 2.52
C ILE A 266 -22.30 -10.10 3.97
N SER A 267 -22.15 -9.15 4.90
CA SER A 267 -22.10 -9.41 6.34
C SER A 267 -23.07 -8.51 7.11
N PHE A 268 -23.54 -9.01 8.24
CA PHE A 268 -24.35 -8.30 9.23
C PHE A 268 -23.64 -8.33 10.57
N LEU A 269 -23.41 -7.16 11.16
CA LEU A 269 -22.78 -7.02 12.47
C LEU A 269 -23.70 -6.27 13.43
N PRO A 270 -23.89 -6.74 14.67
CA PRO A 270 -24.59 -5.97 15.68
C PRO A 270 -23.81 -4.67 15.98
N SER A 271 -24.49 -3.53 15.89
CA SER A 271 -23.93 -2.23 16.30
C SER A 271 -24.14 -2.07 17.80
N ALA A 272 -23.17 -2.52 18.60
CA ALA A 272 -23.19 -2.26 20.04
C ALA A 272 -22.68 -0.84 20.30
N ALA A 273 -23.54 0.18 20.20
CA ALA A 273 -23.28 1.46 20.84
C ALA A 273 -23.64 1.30 22.33
N PRO A 274 -22.67 1.27 23.26
CA PRO A 274 -22.98 1.19 24.69
C PRO A 274 -23.82 2.39 25.12
N ALA A 275 -24.73 2.20 26.09
CA ALA A 275 -25.64 3.26 26.53
C ALA A 275 -24.89 4.51 27.02
N GLU A 276 -23.76 4.30 27.70
CA GLU A 276 -22.76 5.31 28.05
C GLU A 276 -21.36 4.67 28.00
N GLU A 277 -20.39 5.33 27.36
CA GLU A 277 -19.00 4.87 27.29
C GLU A 277 -18.05 6.06 27.25
N LEU A 278 -16.95 5.98 28.00
CA LEU A 278 -15.83 6.90 27.94
C LEU A 278 -14.66 6.21 27.24
N VAL A 279 -14.28 6.69 26.06
CA VAL A 279 -13.17 6.15 25.27
C VAL A 279 -11.98 7.09 25.37
N LEU A 280 -10.84 6.54 25.81
CA LEU A 280 -9.58 7.28 25.94
C LEU A 280 -8.45 6.70 25.08
N PRO A 281 -7.49 7.51 24.58
CA PRO A 281 -6.30 7.01 23.95
C PRO A 281 -5.49 6.21 24.97
N ARG A 282 -4.90 5.12 24.50
CA ARG A 282 -4.09 4.25 25.35
C ARG A 282 -2.87 4.96 25.94
N TRP A 283 -2.31 5.93 25.24
CA TRP A 283 -1.13 6.69 25.65
C TRP A 283 -1.28 8.15 25.22
N VAL A 284 -0.52 9.10 25.82
CA VAL A 284 -0.35 10.51 25.37
C VAL A 284 1.06 11.03 25.69
N ILE A 285 1.50 12.10 25.01
CA ILE A 285 2.72 12.84 25.36
C ILE A 285 2.37 14.03 26.26
N THR A 286 3.19 14.32 27.27
CA THR A 286 2.99 15.47 28.16
C THR A 286 2.98 16.78 27.38
N GLY A 287 1.95 17.60 27.59
CA GLY A 287 1.79 18.90 26.91
C GLY A 287 1.17 18.82 25.50
N GLU A 288 0.93 17.61 24.97
CA GLU A 288 0.16 17.41 23.74
C GLU A 288 -1.33 17.62 24.02
N GLN A 289 -2.03 18.27 23.10
CA GLN A 289 -3.49 18.29 23.12
C GLN A 289 -4.01 16.99 22.55
N ALA A 290 -4.67 16.20 23.39
CA ALA A 290 -5.33 14.97 23.00
C ALA A 290 -6.86 15.14 23.11
N TYR A 291 -7.58 14.21 22.48
CA TYR A 291 -9.03 14.25 22.37
C TYR A 291 -9.64 12.97 22.93
N GLU A 292 -10.72 13.14 23.69
CA GLU A 292 -11.51 12.06 24.29
C GLU A 292 -12.94 12.08 23.83
N ARG A 293 -13.63 10.96 24.01
CA ARG A 293 -15.05 10.87 23.67
C ARG A 293 -15.90 10.21 24.73
N ILE A 294 -17.08 10.78 24.94
CA ILE A 294 -18.17 10.19 25.73
C ILE A 294 -19.34 9.90 24.78
N HIS A 295 -19.74 8.63 24.70
CA HIS A 295 -21.01 8.28 24.11
C HIS A 295 -22.12 8.50 25.14
N HIS A 296 -23.17 9.22 24.76
CA HIS A 296 -24.34 9.50 25.58
C HIS A 296 -25.62 9.14 24.83
N SER A 297 -26.43 8.22 25.35
CA SER A 297 -27.70 7.83 24.71
C SER A 297 -28.91 8.64 25.16
N GLY A 298 -28.77 9.42 26.24
CA GLY A 298 -29.87 10.17 26.86
C GLY A 298 -30.13 11.54 26.24
N ALA A 299 -31.11 12.26 26.80
CA ALA A 299 -31.36 13.66 26.44
C ALA A 299 -30.16 14.56 26.78
N PRO A 300 -29.98 15.71 26.09
CA PRO A 300 -28.86 16.60 26.36
C PRO A 300 -28.72 16.97 27.84
N CYS A 301 -27.53 16.79 28.40
CA CYS A 301 -27.25 17.04 29.81
C CYS A 301 -25.86 17.65 30.01
N SER A 302 -25.60 18.24 31.18
CA SER A 302 -24.25 18.63 31.56
C SER A 302 -23.55 17.50 32.30
N CYS A 303 -22.30 17.25 31.97
CA CYS A 303 -21.42 16.29 32.64
C CYS A 303 -20.13 17.01 33.04
N VAL A 304 -19.55 16.64 34.18
CA VAL A 304 -18.22 17.10 34.60
C VAL A 304 -17.26 15.93 34.58
N VAL A 305 -16.18 16.06 33.81
CA VAL A 305 -15.10 15.07 33.78
C VAL A 305 -13.96 15.55 34.68
N HIS A 306 -13.51 14.69 35.58
CA HIS A 306 -12.40 14.91 36.49
C HIS A 306 -11.20 14.07 36.10
N TYR A 307 -10.02 14.68 35.97
CA TYR A 307 -8.78 14.00 35.62
C TYR A 307 -7.57 14.80 36.10
N ALA A 308 -6.52 14.14 36.60
CA ALA A 308 -5.25 14.79 36.99
C ALA A 308 -5.38 16.07 37.87
N GLY A 309 -6.37 16.11 38.76
CA GLY A 309 -6.65 17.30 39.61
C GLY A 309 -7.36 18.45 38.90
N MET A 310 -7.72 18.27 37.63
CA MET A 310 -8.52 19.18 36.81
C MET A 310 -9.98 18.73 36.74
N SER A 311 -10.85 19.64 36.32
CA SER A 311 -12.25 19.35 36.01
C SER A 311 -12.71 20.14 34.79
N GLN A 312 -13.45 19.50 33.89
CA GLN A 312 -13.96 20.11 32.67
C GLN A 312 -15.46 19.85 32.55
N LYS A 313 -16.24 20.92 32.42
CA LYS A 313 -17.68 20.84 32.20
C LYS A 313 -17.95 20.67 30.71
N LEU A 314 -18.72 19.65 30.38
CA LEU A 314 -19.14 19.29 29.02
C LEU A 314 -20.65 19.39 28.89
N GLN A 315 -21.10 19.74 27.69
CA GLN A 315 -22.49 19.59 27.29
C GLN A 315 -22.60 18.31 26.45
N LEU A 316 -23.18 17.26 27.02
CA LEU A 316 -23.41 16.01 26.31
C LEU A 316 -24.70 16.14 25.51
N ASN A 317 -24.62 15.75 24.24
CA ASN A 317 -25.74 15.54 23.33
C ASN A 317 -25.87 14.04 23.04
N PRO A 318 -27.03 13.56 22.58
CA PRO A 318 -27.16 12.20 22.11
C PRO A 318 -26.07 11.85 21.06
N GLY A 319 -25.37 10.73 21.26
CA GLY A 319 -24.27 10.25 20.42
C GLY A 319 -22.89 10.51 21.04
N TRP A 320 -21.87 10.54 20.18
CA TRP A 320 -20.47 10.78 20.56
C TRP A 320 -20.21 12.27 20.79
N ASN A 321 -19.67 12.60 21.96
CA ASN A 321 -19.28 13.96 22.34
C ASN A 321 -17.77 13.98 22.56
N GLU A 322 -17.07 14.80 21.79
CA GLU A 322 -15.62 14.94 21.89
C GLU A 322 -15.23 16.10 22.80
N PHE A 323 -14.13 15.95 23.54
CA PHE A 323 -13.55 17.04 24.32
C PHE A 323 -12.01 16.96 24.33
N PRO A 324 -11.31 18.11 24.27
CA PRO A 324 -9.86 18.15 24.36
C PRO A 324 -9.39 18.12 25.82
N PHE A 325 -8.18 17.60 26.05
CA PHE A 325 -7.48 17.65 27.32
C PHE A 325 -5.96 17.71 27.12
N ILE A 326 -5.23 18.12 28.16
CA ILE A 326 -3.77 18.15 28.19
C ILE A 326 -3.32 17.59 29.55
N LEU A 327 -2.40 16.63 29.53
CA LEU A 327 -1.72 16.15 30.74
C LEU A 327 -0.32 16.73 30.81
N SER A 328 0.03 17.37 31.92
CA SER A 328 1.34 18.05 32.08
C SER A 328 2.42 17.16 32.69
N GLU A 329 2.04 16.11 33.41
CA GLU A 329 2.96 15.24 34.15
C GLU A 329 2.95 13.82 33.59
N PRO A 330 4.11 13.14 33.52
CA PRO A 330 4.16 11.73 33.13
C PRO A 330 3.54 10.85 34.21
N GLY A 331 3.02 9.69 33.82
CA GLY A 331 2.28 8.81 34.72
C GLY A 331 1.76 7.55 34.06
N LEU A 332 1.27 6.62 34.87
CA LEU A 332 0.63 5.38 34.43
C LEU A 332 -0.80 5.34 34.94
N ASN A 333 -1.73 4.85 34.11
CA ASN A 333 -3.15 4.69 34.43
C ASN A 333 -3.78 5.97 35.00
N VAL A 334 -3.62 7.10 34.30
CA VAL A 334 -4.23 8.37 34.70
C VAL A 334 -5.75 8.26 34.52
N GLU A 335 -6.47 8.35 35.63
CA GLU A 335 -7.91 8.12 35.68
C GLU A 335 -8.71 9.37 35.26
N PHE A 336 -9.76 9.12 34.49
CA PHE A 336 -10.81 10.06 34.16
C PHE A 336 -12.11 9.54 34.76
N VAL A 337 -12.80 10.39 35.52
CA VAL A 337 -14.07 10.05 36.18
C VAL A 337 -15.11 11.12 35.88
N THR A 338 -16.28 10.73 35.40
CA THR A 338 -17.42 11.65 35.25
C THR A 338 -18.22 11.75 36.54
N ASP A 339 -18.98 12.82 36.70
CA ASP A 339 -19.99 12.94 37.77
C ASP A 339 -21.11 11.89 37.67
N THR A 340 -21.29 11.26 36.50
CA THR A 340 -22.14 10.08 36.29
C THR A 340 -21.46 8.73 36.65
N ASN A 341 -20.23 8.76 37.21
CA ASN A 341 -19.40 7.60 37.55
C ASN A 341 -18.91 6.76 36.34
N LEU A 342 -18.91 7.29 35.12
CA LEU A 342 -18.15 6.67 34.03
C LEU A 342 -16.66 6.83 34.32
N ARG A 343 -15.91 5.76 34.09
CA ARG A 343 -14.47 5.71 34.34
C ARG A 343 -13.73 5.26 33.10
N GLY A 344 -12.57 5.87 32.88
CA GLY A 344 -11.61 5.47 31.88
C GLY A 344 -10.21 5.78 32.37
N THR A 345 -9.20 5.15 31.77
CA THR A 345 -7.79 5.44 32.06
C THR A 345 -6.99 5.69 30.79
N VAL A 346 -6.18 6.75 30.78
CA VAL A 346 -5.04 6.84 29.86
C VAL A 346 -3.93 5.97 30.45
N ALA A 347 -3.58 4.88 29.77
CA ALA A 347 -2.70 3.86 30.33
C ALA A 347 -1.28 4.38 30.56
N GLU A 348 -0.78 5.22 29.65
CA GLU A 348 0.60 5.72 29.68
C GLU A 348 0.70 7.20 29.30
N VAL A 349 1.37 8.01 30.13
CA VAL A 349 1.65 9.41 29.87
C VAL A 349 3.16 9.62 29.85
N TRP A 350 3.68 9.95 28.67
CA TRP A 350 5.11 9.97 28.40
C TRP A 350 5.65 11.39 28.37
N LYS A 351 6.79 11.60 29.02
CA LYS A 351 7.60 12.82 28.86
C LYS A 351 8.84 12.49 28.06
N VAL A 352 8.86 12.91 26.80
CA VAL A 352 9.95 12.61 25.86
C VAL A 352 10.65 13.89 25.41
N PRO A 353 11.97 13.85 25.18
CA PRO A 353 12.66 14.95 24.52
C PRO A 353 12.20 15.06 23.06
N ALA A 354 12.13 16.28 22.54
CA ALA A 354 11.84 16.51 21.13
C ALA A 354 13.00 16.01 20.25
N GLU A 355 12.67 15.34 19.15
CA GLU A 355 13.64 15.09 18.08
C GLU A 355 13.96 16.37 17.31
N LYS A 356 15.12 16.40 16.62
CA LYS A 356 15.54 17.55 15.79
C LYS A 356 14.48 17.89 14.73
N HIS A 357 13.92 16.85 14.11
CA HIS A 357 12.85 16.98 13.12
C HIS A 357 11.60 16.27 13.67
N PRO A 358 10.39 16.85 13.52
CA PRO A 358 9.16 16.20 13.92
C PRO A 358 8.99 14.84 13.22
N LEU A 359 8.52 13.85 13.98
CA LEU A 359 8.16 12.54 13.46
C LEU A 359 6.74 12.58 12.89
N MET A 360 6.60 12.14 11.64
CA MET A 360 5.34 12.05 10.92
C MET A 360 5.11 10.61 10.50
N VAL A 361 4.00 10.00 10.94
CA VAL A 361 3.64 8.61 10.61
C VAL A 361 2.21 8.60 10.11
N GLY A 362 1.94 7.96 8.98
CA GLY A 362 0.67 8.13 8.32
C GLY A 362 0.38 7.20 7.16
N ALA A 363 -0.56 7.64 6.33
CA ALA A 363 -1.04 6.90 5.18
C ALA A 363 -1.24 7.81 3.97
N ASP A 364 -1.00 7.25 2.79
CA ASP A 364 -1.53 7.78 1.53
C ASP A 364 -3.00 7.40 1.39
N LEU A 365 -3.84 8.39 1.06
CA LEU A 365 -5.28 8.22 1.00
C LEU A 365 -5.81 7.94 -0.42
N THR A 366 -4.96 7.55 -1.37
CA THR A 366 -5.35 7.13 -2.74
C THR A 366 -6.46 6.09 -2.76
N SER A 367 -6.46 5.20 -1.77
CA SER A 367 -7.44 4.16 -1.63
C SER A 367 -8.76 4.63 -0.99
N VAL A 368 -8.98 5.94 -0.84
CA VAL A 368 -10.18 6.56 -0.26
C VAL A 368 -10.86 7.46 -1.30
N PRO A 369 -12.19 7.42 -1.46
CA PRO A 369 -12.91 8.37 -2.28
C PRO A 369 -12.73 9.80 -1.73
N HIS A 370 -12.25 10.71 -2.58
CA HIS A 370 -12.10 12.13 -2.22
C HIS A 370 -13.33 12.92 -2.66
N ASP A 371 -14.49 12.57 -2.08
CA ASP A 371 -15.79 13.13 -2.39
C ASP A 371 -16.59 13.50 -1.12
N ASP A 372 -17.88 13.78 -1.27
CA ASP A 372 -18.77 14.21 -0.19
C ASP A 372 -19.48 13.04 0.53
N SER A 373 -19.02 11.80 0.33
CA SER A 373 -19.60 10.60 0.97
C SER A 373 -19.43 10.57 2.49
N GLY A 374 -18.45 11.30 3.03
CA GLY A 374 -18.09 11.29 4.45
C GLY A 374 -17.02 10.26 4.84
N GLU A 375 -16.53 9.45 3.88
CA GLU A 375 -15.53 8.40 4.16
C GLU A 375 -14.20 9.00 4.63
N MET A 376 -13.77 10.11 4.02
CA MET A 376 -12.57 10.82 4.42
C MET A 376 -12.67 11.31 5.87
N GLU A 377 -13.79 11.93 6.26
CA GLU A 377 -14.03 12.41 7.62
C GLU A 377 -14.04 11.27 8.64
N TRP A 378 -14.70 10.16 8.30
CA TRP A 378 -14.67 8.96 9.13
C TRP A 378 -13.25 8.42 9.29
N LEU A 379 -12.45 8.45 8.22
CA LEU A 379 -11.08 7.98 8.26
C LEU A 379 -10.19 8.89 9.10
N LEU A 380 -10.32 10.21 8.99
CA LEU A 380 -9.60 11.17 9.82
C LEU A 380 -9.93 10.96 11.31
N ASP A 381 -11.21 10.77 11.65
CA ASP A 381 -11.63 10.38 13.00
C ASP A 381 -11.02 9.04 13.43
N TYR A 382 -11.00 8.05 12.55
CA TYR A 382 -10.39 6.75 12.81
C TYR A 382 -8.88 6.84 13.08
N MET A 383 -8.16 7.65 12.30
CA MET A 383 -6.73 7.85 12.47
C MET A 383 -6.42 8.52 13.80
N ASN A 384 -7.14 9.60 14.12
CA ASN A 384 -7.03 10.33 15.37
C ASN A 384 -7.34 9.41 16.57
N ARG A 385 -8.53 8.79 16.59
CA ARG A 385 -9.02 8.00 17.74
C ARG A 385 -8.18 6.76 18.03
N THR A 386 -7.68 6.11 16.98
CA THR A 386 -6.93 4.87 17.13
C THR A 386 -5.43 5.14 17.27
N ARG A 387 -5.03 6.41 17.25
CA ARG A 387 -3.62 6.85 17.31
C ARG A 387 -2.81 6.09 16.27
N MET A 388 -3.34 6.01 15.04
CA MET A 388 -2.70 5.28 13.94
C MET A 388 -1.51 6.04 13.36
N GLY A 389 -1.51 7.36 13.52
CA GLY A 389 -0.48 8.25 13.03
C GLY A 389 -0.90 9.70 13.19
N ASN A 390 -0.03 10.60 12.78
CA ASN A 390 -0.22 12.04 12.76
C ASN A 390 0.06 12.64 11.36
N LEU A 391 -0.06 11.84 10.30
CA LEU A 391 0.15 12.27 8.93
C LEU A 391 -0.91 11.68 8.00
N ILE A 392 -1.39 12.46 7.05
CA ILE A 392 -2.10 12.00 5.86
C ILE A 392 -1.46 12.57 4.59
N VAL A 393 -1.56 11.83 3.49
CA VAL A 393 -1.19 12.33 2.16
C VAL A 393 -2.42 12.28 1.26
N ILE A 394 -2.84 13.45 0.77
CA ILE A 394 -3.96 13.58 -0.16
C ILE A 394 -3.47 13.30 -1.58
N ARG A 395 -4.02 12.25 -2.19
CA ARG A 395 -3.78 11.85 -3.57
C ARG A 395 -5.09 11.34 -4.18
N SER A 396 -5.82 12.25 -4.81
CA SER A 396 -7.16 11.97 -5.35
C SER A 396 -7.10 11.22 -6.68
N HIS A 397 -7.88 10.15 -6.77
CA HIS A 397 -8.15 9.40 -8.01
C HIS A 397 -9.66 9.32 -8.29
N LEU A 398 -10.35 10.46 -8.13
CA LEU A 398 -11.75 10.57 -8.54
C LEU A 398 -11.81 10.79 -10.06
N TYR A 399 -12.68 10.09 -10.77
CA TYR A 399 -12.85 10.24 -12.23
C TYR A 399 -14.18 10.91 -12.58
N GLN A 400 -14.17 11.70 -13.65
CA GLN A 400 -15.36 12.35 -14.21
C GLN A 400 -16.16 11.39 -15.09
N ASP A 401 -15.47 10.47 -15.75
CA ASP A 401 -16.00 9.49 -16.69
C ASP A 401 -15.86 8.06 -16.15
N TYR A 402 -16.76 7.18 -16.59
CA TYR A 402 -16.80 5.81 -16.07
C TYR A 402 -15.63 4.94 -16.55
N ASP A 403 -14.99 5.33 -17.65
CA ASP A 403 -13.79 4.68 -18.20
C ASP A 403 -12.50 5.26 -17.61
N GLY A 404 -12.59 6.23 -16.69
CA GLY A 404 -11.48 6.72 -15.87
C GLY A 404 -10.36 7.38 -16.68
N ARG A 405 -10.72 8.18 -17.70
CA ARG A 405 -9.72 8.91 -18.51
C ARG A 405 -9.51 10.33 -18.01
N GLN A 406 -10.47 10.92 -17.32
CA GLN A 406 -10.38 12.29 -16.81
C GLN A 406 -10.56 12.36 -15.30
N HIS A 407 -9.54 12.87 -14.61
CA HIS A 407 -9.64 13.10 -13.17
C HIS A 407 -10.60 14.25 -12.85
N ARG A 408 -11.42 14.05 -11.83
CA ARG A 408 -12.25 15.07 -11.21
C ARG A 408 -11.45 15.73 -10.10
N LYS A 409 -11.37 17.07 -10.13
CA LYS A 409 -10.80 17.84 -9.04
C LYS A 409 -11.66 17.72 -7.79
N VAL A 410 -11.01 17.65 -6.64
CA VAL A 410 -11.69 17.73 -5.35
C VAL A 410 -12.24 19.14 -5.14
N ASP A 411 -13.42 19.25 -4.53
CA ASP A 411 -14.00 20.55 -4.18
C ASP A 411 -13.17 21.25 -3.10
N ASP A 412 -12.87 22.53 -3.28
CA ASP A 412 -12.14 23.35 -2.32
C ASP A 412 -12.81 23.35 -0.94
N ALA A 413 -14.15 23.29 -0.87
CA ALA A 413 -14.87 23.23 0.41
C ALA A 413 -14.58 21.94 1.20
N LEU A 414 -14.37 20.82 0.51
CA LEU A 414 -13.97 19.55 1.14
C LEU A 414 -12.52 19.63 1.61
N LEU A 415 -11.62 20.16 0.77
CA LEU A 415 -10.22 20.38 1.14
C LEU A 415 -10.08 21.30 2.37
N GLU A 416 -10.87 22.37 2.44
CA GLU A 416 -10.89 23.27 3.60
C GLU A 416 -11.42 22.58 4.86
N LYS A 417 -12.48 21.77 4.72
CA LYS A 417 -13.03 20.99 5.83
C LYS A 417 -12.01 20.00 6.39
N TRP A 418 -11.34 19.24 5.53
CA TRP A 418 -10.32 18.27 5.95
C TRP A 418 -9.08 18.95 6.50
N GLY A 419 -8.62 20.05 5.89
CA GLY A 419 -7.50 20.84 6.39
C GLY A 419 -7.78 21.41 7.79
N LYS A 420 -8.99 21.93 8.03
CA LYS A 420 -9.39 22.41 9.36
C LYS A 420 -9.40 21.29 10.40
N TYR A 421 -9.92 20.11 10.06
CA TYR A 421 -9.86 18.95 10.94
C TYR A 421 -8.41 18.60 11.30
N CYS A 422 -7.52 18.58 10.29
CA CYS A 422 -6.10 18.31 10.49
C CYS A 422 -5.44 19.33 11.44
N LEU A 423 -5.75 20.62 11.27
CA LEU A 423 -5.27 21.69 12.15
C LEU A 423 -5.75 21.52 13.59
N GLU A 424 -7.04 21.22 13.78
CA GLU A 424 -7.64 21.02 15.10
C GLU A 424 -7.01 19.82 15.83
N HIS A 425 -6.82 18.71 15.13
CA HIS A 425 -6.36 17.44 15.72
C HIS A 425 -4.84 17.21 15.65
N GLY A 426 -4.06 18.20 15.21
CA GLY A 426 -2.59 18.06 15.12
C GLY A 426 -2.11 16.99 14.13
N ILE A 427 -2.85 16.80 13.03
CA ILE A 427 -2.52 15.85 11.98
C ILE A 427 -1.81 16.60 10.87
N HIS A 428 -0.56 16.25 10.58
CA HIS A 428 0.17 16.77 9.43
C HIS A 428 -0.49 16.33 8.12
N VAL A 429 -0.45 17.19 7.12
CA VAL A 429 -0.99 16.90 5.79
C VAL A 429 0.00 17.23 4.70
N GLU A 430 0.14 16.30 3.75
CA GLU A 430 0.74 16.56 2.45
C GLU A 430 -0.29 16.43 1.32
N ALA A 431 0.01 17.08 0.20
CA ALA A 431 -0.81 17.01 -1.00
C ALA A 431 0.03 16.60 -2.21
N ALA A 432 -0.24 15.41 -2.76
CA ALA A 432 0.33 14.94 -4.01
C ALA A 432 -0.50 15.38 -5.23
N THR A 433 -1.77 15.68 -5.01
CA THR A 433 -2.70 16.25 -6.01
C THR A 433 -3.52 17.38 -5.38
N ASP A 434 -4.30 18.10 -6.20
CA ASP A 434 -5.30 19.08 -5.75
C ASP A 434 -4.76 20.20 -4.84
N PHE A 435 -3.47 20.55 -4.96
CA PHE A 435 -2.83 21.60 -4.16
C PHE A 435 -2.88 22.99 -4.81
N GLU A 436 -3.22 23.09 -6.10
CA GLU A 436 -3.07 24.35 -6.84
C GLU A 436 -3.94 25.49 -6.32
N SER A 437 -5.14 25.21 -5.79
CA SER A 437 -6.03 26.24 -5.21
C SER A 437 -5.50 26.82 -3.90
N GLY A 438 -4.60 26.09 -3.22
CA GLY A 438 -4.12 26.40 -1.87
C GLY A 438 -5.20 26.30 -0.79
N ALA A 439 -6.39 25.76 -1.08
CA ALA A 439 -7.50 25.64 -0.15
C ALA A 439 -7.12 24.81 1.08
N LEU A 440 -6.59 23.60 0.84
CA LEU A 440 -6.07 22.72 1.88
C LEU A 440 -4.98 23.40 2.72
N ALA A 441 -4.00 24.02 2.06
CA ALA A 441 -2.86 24.65 2.74
C ALA A 441 -3.29 25.81 3.65
N ARG A 442 -4.25 26.64 3.22
CA ARG A 442 -4.82 27.71 4.05
C ARG A 442 -5.56 27.16 5.26
N ALA A 443 -6.34 26.11 5.09
CA ALA A 443 -7.14 25.53 6.16
C ALA A 443 -6.32 24.72 7.17
N ALA A 444 -5.33 23.96 6.69
CA ALA A 444 -4.43 23.17 7.52
C ALA A 444 -3.36 24.01 8.26
N GLY A 445 -3.10 25.24 7.79
CA GLY A 445 -2.19 26.16 8.47
C GLY A 445 -0.79 25.57 8.69
N ASN A 446 -0.34 25.50 9.95
CA ASN A 446 0.96 24.94 10.30
C ASN A 446 1.03 23.41 10.22
N MET A 447 -0.12 22.72 10.07
CA MET A 447 -0.14 21.28 9.82
C MET A 447 0.12 20.93 8.36
N MET A 448 0.03 21.88 7.44
CA MET A 448 0.46 21.66 6.06
C MET A 448 1.98 21.48 6.02
N HIS A 449 2.43 20.25 5.80
CA HIS A 449 3.86 19.92 5.72
C HIS A 449 4.43 20.35 4.38
N ALA A 450 4.07 19.67 3.30
CA ALA A 450 4.57 19.96 1.96
C ALA A 450 3.58 19.52 0.87
N ALA A 451 3.82 19.94 -0.37
CA ALA A 451 3.12 19.42 -1.53
C ALA A 451 4.10 19.05 -2.65
N GLY A 452 3.65 18.19 -3.53
CA GLY A 452 4.36 17.84 -4.76
C GLY A 452 4.20 16.38 -5.13
N TYR A 453 4.72 16.04 -6.29
CA TYR A 453 4.42 14.78 -6.96
C TYR A 453 4.76 13.55 -6.09
N HIS A 454 3.82 12.60 -6.05
CA HIS A 454 3.96 11.31 -5.35
C HIS A 454 5.17 10.54 -5.82
N GLU A 455 5.34 10.44 -7.13
CA GLU A 455 6.54 9.93 -7.79
C GLU A 455 6.79 10.73 -9.05
N LEU A 456 8.00 11.25 -9.21
CA LEU A 456 8.34 12.07 -10.38
C LEU A 456 9.64 11.59 -11.02
N THR A 457 10.71 11.55 -10.25
CA THR A 457 12.06 11.31 -10.75
C THR A 457 12.22 9.91 -11.33
N GLY A 458 11.69 8.88 -10.64
CA GLY A 458 11.76 7.50 -11.09
C GLY A 458 11.01 7.26 -12.38
N VAL A 459 9.80 7.83 -12.49
CA VAL A 459 8.98 7.75 -13.71
C VAL A 459 9.70 8.41 -14.88
N LEU A 460 10.18 9.63 -14.72
CA LEU A 460 10.86 10.37 -15.78
C LEU A 460 12.13 9.67 -16.27
N TYR A 461 12.91 9.13 -15.34
CA TYR A 461 14.14 8.40 -15.69
C TYR A 461 13.86 7.04 -16.34
N ALA A 462 12.72 6.40 -16.04
CA ALA A 462 12.37 5.08 -16.59
C ALA A 462 11.86 5.10 -18.05
N VAL A 463 11.75 6.27 -18.69
CA VAL A 463 11.19 6.42 -20.04
C VAL A 463 12.30 6.45 -21.10
N ASP A 464 11.97 6.01 -22.32
CA ASP A 464 12.89 6.09 -23.45
C ASP A 464 13.21 7.57 -23.81
N PRO A 465 14.40 7.86 -24.37
CA PRO A 465 14.79 9.20 -24.79
C PRO A 465 13.73 9.90 -25.66
N ASP A 466 13.43 11.15 -25.34
CA ASP A 466 12.62 12.01 -26.21
C ASP A 466 13.46 12.43 -27.44
N HIS A 467 12.86 12.40 -28.64
CA HIS A 467 13.54 12.84 -29.86
C HIS A 467 13.74 14.36 -29.94
N GLU A 468 13.02 15.14 -29.11
CA GLU A 468 13.12 16.59 -29.01
C GLU A 468 14.32 17.03 -28.17
N ILE A 469 14.66 16.32 -27.09
CA ILE A 469 15.82 16.61 -26.25
C ILE A 469 17.06 15.95 -26.86
N ARG A 470 18.08 16.74 -27.21
CA ARG A 470 19.28 16.26 -27.92
C ARG A 470 20.56 16.67 -27.20
N PRO A 471 20.82 16.13 -26.01
CA PRO A 471 21.99 16.51 -25.24
C PRO A 471 23.26 15.98 -25.92
N GLU A 472 24.32 16.76 -25.94
CA GLU A 472 25.61 16.37 -26.52
C GLU A 472 26.52 15.70 -25.48
N SER A 473 26.21 15.84 -24.19
CA SER A 473 27.04 15.33 -23.09
C SER A 473 26.23 14.92 -21.85
N MET A 474 26.85 14.11 -20.98
CA MET A 474 26.28 13.74 -19.66
C MET A 474 25.98 14.97 -18.79
N ARG A 475 26.79 16.02 -18.93
CA ARG A 475 26.59 17.30 -18.24
C ARG A 475 25.28 17.95 -18.69
N GLU A 476 25.09 18.09 -20.00
CA GLU A 476 23.89 18.70 -20.55
C GLU A 476 22.63 17.88 -20.21
N ALA A 477 22.72 16.55 -20.25
CA ALA A 477 21.64 15.67 -19.79
C ALA A 477 21.25 15.93 -18.32
N ALA A 478 22.23 16.00 -17.42
CA ALA A 478 22.01 16.31 -16.01
C ALA A 478 21.42 17.71 -15.80
N GLU A 479 21.94 18.73 -16.50
CA GLU A 479 21.45 20.11 -16.44
C GLU A 479 20.00 20.21 -16.94
N ASN A 480 19.65 19.51 -18.02
CA ASN A 480 18.29 19.43 -18.55
C ASN A 480 17.34 18.73 -17.56
N TYR A 481 17.79 17.66 -16.90
CA TYR A 481 17.02 16.98 -15.87
C TYR A 481 16.70 17.89 -14.68
N VAL A 482 17.72 18.57 -14.14
CA VAL A 482 17.54 19.52 -13.04
C VAL A 482 16.66 20.71 -13.44
N ALA A 483 16.81 21.22 -14.67
CA ALA A 483 15.96 22.29 -15.18
C ALA A 483 14.49 21.87 -15.26
N PHE A 484 14.21 20.65 -15.71
CA PHE A 484 12.86 20.09 -15.73
C PHE A 484 12.27 20.00 -14.32
N LEU A 485 13.02 19.46 -13.36
CA LEU A 485 12.55 19.38 -11.97
C LEU A 485 12.31 20.76 -11.37
N ARG A 486 13.16 21.75 -11.68
CA ARG A 486 13.01 23.13 -11.20
C ARG A 486 11.72 23.77 -11.71
N GLU A 487 11.32 23.55 -12.95
CA GLU A 487 10.03 24.02 -13.47
C GLU A 487 8.86 23.50 -12.62
N LYS A 488 8.94 22.23 -12.19
CA LYS A 488 7.93 21.61 -11.32
C LYS A 488 7.93 22.22 -9.92
N VAL A 489 9.11 22.43 -9.34
CA VAL A 489 9.28 23.14 -8.07
C VAL A 489 8.66 24.53 -8.14
N ASP A 490 8.99 25.32 -9.16
CA ASP A 490 8.50 26.69 -9.34
C ASP A 490 6.97 26.73 -9.49
N ARG A 491 6.36 25.72 -10.13
CA ARG A 491 4.90 25.60 -10.20
C ARG A 491 4.29 25.39 -8.83
N ILE A 492 4.83 24.48 -8.02
CA ILE A 492 4.29 24.15 -6.69
C ILE A 492 4.47 25.33 -5.72
N ARG A 493 5.62 26.02 -5.79
CA ARG A 493 5.92 27.21 -4.96
C ARG A 493 4.93 28.38 -5.14
N ARG A 494 4.12 28.38 -6.21
CA ARG A 494 3.05 29.38 -6.39
C ARG A 494 1.93 29.27 -5.36
N SER A 495 1.69 28.08 -4.84
CA SER A 495 0.60 27.81 -3.89
C SER A 495 1.12 27.31 -2.54
N MET A 496 2.38 26.88 -2.46
CA MET A 496 2.91 26.10 -1.34
C MET A 496 4.29 26.60 -0.91
N ARG A 497 4.57 26.58 0.40
CA ARG A 497 5.87 27.00 0.94
C ARG A 497 6.95 25.94 0.75
N LEU A 498 6.62 24.69 1.10
CA LEU A 498 7.52 23.56 1.06
C LEU A 498 7.14 22.63 -0.09
N VAL A 499 8.13 22.30 -0.91
CA VAL A 499 8.01 21.39 -2.05
C VAL A 499 8.64 20.07 -1.70
N SER A 500 7.96 18.99 -2.11
CA SER A 500 8.38 17.64 -1.81
C SER A 500 8.14 16.70 -2.99
N PHE A 501 9.10 15.82 -3.29
CA PHE A 501 8.98 14.80 -4.34
C PHE A 501 9.21 13.40 -3.76
N GLY A 502 8.48 12.42 -4.30
CA GLY A 502 8.89 11.02 -4.20
C GLY A 502 10.00 10.70 -5.20
N ASP A 503 10.89 9.81 -4.78
CA ASP A 503 11.97 9.27 -5.61
C ASP A 503 12.21 7.77 -5.35
N ALA A 504 12.11 7.00 -6.43
CA ALA A 504 12.40 5.58 -6.48
C ALA A 504 13.69 5.21 -7.25
N SER A 505 14.47 6.20 -7.72
CA SER A 505 15.52 6.02 -8.75
C SER A 505 16.87 6.64 -8.43
N GLY A 506 17.17 6.96 -7.17
CA GLY A 506 18.48 7.54 -6.84
C GLY A 506 18.64 8.99 -7.31
N GLY A 507 17.54 9.66 -7.67
CA GLY A 507 17.55 11.04 -8.17
C GLY A 507 17.50 12.08 -7.04
N GLN A 508 17.58 11.65 -5.77
CA GLN A 508 17.31 12.51 -4.61
C GLN A 508 18.21 13.76 -4.59
N ARG A 509 19.50 13.64 -4.92
CA ARG A 509 20.41 14.80 -5.00
C ARG A 509 19.98 15.82 -6.05
N TYR A 510 19.46 15.36 -7.19
CA TYR A 510 19.03 16.23 -8.28
C TYR A 510 17.75 16.98 -7.92
N CYS A 511 16.87 16.36 -7.13
CA CYS A 511 15.72 17.06 -6.54
C CYS A 511 16.16 18.23 -5.65
N TYR A 512 17.11 18.01 -4.74
CA TYR A 512 17.63 19.09 -3.90
C TYR A 512 18.32 20.19 -4.72
N GLN A 513 19.11 19.83 -5.74
CA GLN A 513 19.69 20.81 -6.68
C GLN A 513 18.64 21.60 -7.47
N ALA A 514 17.47 21.02 -7.71
CA ALA A 514 16.34 21.68 -8.35
C ALA A 514 15.57 22.62 -7.39
N GLY A 515 15.82 22.53 -6.08
CA GLY A 515 15.18 23.36 -5.06
C GLY A 515 14.00 22.69 -4.33
N VAL A 516 13.93 21.36 -4.35
CA VAL A 516 13.02 20.58 -3.49
C VAL A 516 13.45 20.72 -2.03
N ASP A 517 12.50 20.92 -1.13
CA ASP A 517 12.79 21.12 0.30
C ASP A 517 12.85 19.78 1.05
N TYR A 518 12.05 18.80 0.62
CA TYR A 518 11.89 17.50 1.31
C TYR A 518 11.76 16.33 0.35
N ILE A 519 12.44 15.21 0.62
CA ILE A 519 12.35 13.99 -0.21
C ILE A 519 11.64 12.88 0.54
N ARG A 520 10.80 12.16 -0.20
CA ARG A 520 10.26 10.87 0.21
C ARG A 520 10.91 9.78 -0.65
N ALA A 521 11.65 8.87 -0.06
CA ALA A 521 12.20 7.74 -0.81
C ALA A 521 11.15 6.63 -0.96
N GLU A 522 10.88 6.15 -2.18
CA GLU A 522 9.95 5.04 -2.44
C GLU A 522 10.63 3.71 -2.12
N THR A 523 10.41 3.24 -0.90
CA THR A 523 10.96 1.96 -0.46
C THR A 523 10.15 0.80 -1.05
N MET A 524 10.72 -0.41 -1.06
CA MET A 524 10.15 -1.59 -1.74
C MET A 524 10.14 -1.51 -3.28
N VAL A 525 10.84 -0.54 -3.85
CA VAL A 525 11.16 -0.49 -5.28
C VAL A 525 12.50 -1.18 -5.57
N PRO A 526 13.70 -0.56 -5.45
CA PRO A 526 14.97 -1.27 -5.40
C PRO A 526 15.24 -1.71 -3.95
N ASN A 527 16.51 -1.92 -3.60
CA ASN A 527 16.90 -2.22 -2.22
C ASN A 527 16.61 -1.00 -1.30
N THR A 528 15.90 -1.22 -0.20
CA THR A 528 15.48 -0.17 0.74
C THR A 528 16.68 0.50 1.42
N MET A 529 17.72 -0.26 1.77
CA MET A 529 18.95 0.30 2.36
C MET A 529 19.64 1.27 1.39
N HIS A 530 19.67 0.90 0.12
CA HIS A 530 20.30 1.69 -0.93
C HIS A 530 19.61 3.06 -1.09
N LEU A 531 18.29 3.10 -1.25
CA LEU A 531 17.56 4.37 -1.36
C LEU A 531 17.70 5.24 -0.11
N CYS A 532 17.61 4.63 1.08
CA CYS A 532 17.78 5.37 2.33
C CYS A 532 19.19 5.97 2.46
N SER A 533 20.22 5.26 1.99
CA SER A 533 21.61 5.74 2.01
C SER A 533 21.84 6.97 1.11
N LEU A 534 21.03 7.14 0.07
CA LEU A 534 21.06 8.31 -0.83
C LEU A 534 20.20 9.47 -0.32
N ALA A 535 18.99 9.18 0.15
CA ALA A 535 18.09 10.21 0.67
C ALA A 535 18.67 10.91 1.90
N ARG A 536 19.26 10.14 2.83
CA ARG A 536 19.93 10.67 4.02
C ARG A 536 21.07 11.61 3.67
N THR A 537 22.01 11.17 2.84
CA THR A 537 23.21 11.97 2.53
C THR A 537 22.87 13.20 1.71
N ALA A 538 21.95 13.08 0.74
CA ALA A 538 21.50 14.20 -0.05
C ALA A 538 20.81 15.26 0.84
N SER A 539 19.95 14.83 1.77
CA SER A 539 19.30 15.75 2.71
C SER A 539 20.29 16.39 3.70
N GLU A 540 21.25 15.63 4.25
CA GLU A 540 22.28 16.16 5.16
C GLU A 540 23.26 17.13 4.48
N ALA A 541 23.58 16.90 3.20
CA ALA A 541 24.56 17.68 2.46
C ALA A 541 23.96 18.92 1.77
N MET A 542 22.70 18.84 1.35
CA MET A 542 22.07 19.87 0.49
C MET A 542 20.86 20.56 1.13
N SER A 543 20.39 20.10 2.29
CA SER A 543 19.25 20.66 3.01
C SER A 543 19.50 20.66 4.53
N ASP A 544 18.44 20.64 5.34
CA ASP A 544 18.51 20.64 6.80
C ASP A 544 18.67 19.23 7.42
N GLY A 545 18.72 18.18 6.59
CA GLY A 545 18.80 16.77 6.99
C GLY A 545 17.45 16.08 7.21
N ALA A 546 16.31 16.74 6.97
CA ALA A 546 15.00 16.12 7.03
C ALA A 546 14.67 15.36 5.73
N TRP A 547 14.18 14.13 5.86
CA TRP A 547 13.77 13.27 4.74
C TRP A 547 12.85 12.15 5.23
N GLY A 548 12.07 11.57 4.31
CA GLY A 548 11.04 10.60 4.61
C GLY A 548 11.04 9.39 3.71
N VAL A 549 10.11 8.48 3.98
CA VAL A 549 9.83 7.32 3.14
C VAL A 549 8.34 7.21 2.85
N HIS A 550 8.04 6.77 1.64
CA HIS A 550 6.77 6.20 1.28
C HIS A 550 6.98 4.74 0.90
N ILE A 551 6.10 3.87 1.39
CA ILE A 551 6.38 2.44 1.45
C ILE A 551 5.46 1.70 0.50
N ALA A 552 6.00 1.30 -0.65
CA ALA A 552 5.31 0.62 -1.74
C ALA A 552 5.16 -0.90 -1.50
N THR A 553 4.66 -1.32 -0.34
CA THR A 553 4.72 -2.75 0.05
C THR A 553 3.91 -3.65 -0.89
N GLN A 554 2.76 -3.19 -1.40
CA GLN A 554 1.97 -3.91 -2.41
C GLN A 554 2.66 -4.00 -3.79
N HIS A 555 3.79 -3.33 -3.99
CA HIS A 555 4.58 -3.39 -5.22
C HIS A 555 5.80 -4.31 -5.09
N ALA A 556 6.11 -4.74 -3.87
CA ALA A 556 7.28 -5.55 -3.55
C ALA A 556 7.28 -6.88 -4.31
N MET A 557 6.31 -7.76 -4.04
CA MET A 557 6.27 -9.11 -4.58
C MET A 557 4.83 -9.64 -4.64
N GLN A 558 4.49 -10.33 -5.72
CA GLN A 558 3.30 -11.18 -5.81
C GLN A 558 3.70 -12.62 -6.20
N PRO A 559 2.99 -13.68 -5.74
CA PRO A 559 1.79 -13.67 -4.91
C PRO A 559 2.01 -13.14 -3.49
N TYR A 560 0.93 -12.77 -2.80
CA TYR A 560 0.96 -12.32 -1.43
C TYR A 560 0.95 -13.48 -0.44
N PHE A 561 1.70 -13.29 0.64
CA PHE A 561 1.83 -14.21 1.76
C PHE A 561 1.88 -13.41 3.08
N ALA A 562 1.69 -14.10 4.21
CA ALA A 562 1.72 -13.46 5.52
C ALA A 562 3.05 -12.74 5.84
N ASN A 563 4.18 -13.19 5.25
CA ASN A 563 5.48 -12.55 5.43
C ASN A 563 5.57 -11.13 4.83
N GLN A 564 4.60 -10.68 4.04
CA GLN A 564 4.46 -9.29 3.60
C GLN A 564 4.42 -8.31 4.78
N LEU A 565 3.83 -8.71 5.91
CA LEU A 565 3.87 -7.90 7.13
C LEU A 565 5.30 -7.75 7.67
N GLY A 566 6.14 -8.78 7.52
CA GLY A 566 7.55 -8.70 7.86
C GLY A 566 8.34 -7.74 6.96
N LEU A 567 8.00 -7.68 5.66
CA LEU A 567 8.57 -6.68 4.76
C LEU A 567 8.16 -5.26 5.16
N PHE A 568 6.88 -5.04 5.49
CA PHE A 568 6.40 -3.75 5.95
C PHE A 568 7.07 -3.31 7.26
N PHE A 569 7.21 -4.23 8.21
CA PHE A 569 7.94 -3.99 9.46
C PHE A 569 9.36 -3.50 9.19
N LEU A 570 10.12 -4.23 8.36
CA LEU A 570 11.50 -3.85 8.05
C LEU A 570 11.58 -2.48 7.37
N SER A 571 10.66 -2.16 6.46
CA SER A 571 10.62 -0.85 5.79
C SER A 571 10.38 0.32 6.74
N LEU A 572 9.55 0.15 7.77
CA LEU A 572 9.33 1.16 8.81
C LEU A 572 10.57 1.34 9.68
N TYR A 573 11.02 0.25 10.31
CA TYR A 573 12.06 0.32 11.35
C TYR A 573 13.45 0.59 10.78
N GLN A 574 13.81 0.00 9.64
CA GLN A 574 15.12 0.25 9.03
C GLN A 574 15.25 1.72 8.62
N SER A 575 14.26 2.28 7.95
CA SER A 575 14.26 3.68 7.53
C SER A 575 14.33 4.63 8.72
N TRP A 576 13.62 4.31 9.82
CA TRP A 576 13.71 5.08 11.07
C TRP A 576 15.08 5.03 11.72
N MET A 577 15.71 3.85 11.79
CA MET A 577 17.09 3.71 12.27
C MET A 577 18.10 4.46 11.39
N MET A 578 17.82 4.56 10.09
CA MET A 578 18.65 5.30 9.15
C MET A 578 18.44 6.81 9.24
N GLY A 579 17.36 7.30 9.87
CA GLY A 579 17.16 8.73 10.16
C GLY A 579 15.95 9.37 9.50
N ALA A 580 15.11 8.63 8.77
CA ALA A 580 13.89 9.18 8.17
C ALA A 580 12.94 9.74 9.24
N ASN A 581 12.35 10.91 9.04
CA ASN A 581 11.43 11.51 10.00
C ASN A 581 9.96 11.51 9.54
N MET A 582 9.68 10.98 8.35
CA MET A 582 8.33 10.84 7.81
C MET A 582 8.14 9.46 7.21
N PHE A 583 6.99 8.86 7.46
CA PHE A 583 6.64 7.50 7.06
C PHE A 583 5.19 7.45 6.63
N TYR A 584 4.92 6.96 5.43
CA TYR A 584 3.58 6.51 5.11
C TYR A 584 3.57 5.25 4.25
N GLU A 585 2.54 4.45 4.43
CA GLU A 585 2.26 3.32 3.55
C GLU A 585 1.55 3.84 2.30
N GLU A 586 2.04 3.43 1.14
CA GLU A 586 1.42 3.76 -0.14
C GLU A 586 0.29 2.76 -0.42
N ASP A 587 -0.90 3.27 -0.74
CA ASP A 587 -1.99 2.53 -1.37
C ASP A 587 -2.67 1.42 -0.56
N SER A 588 -1.97 0.53 0.16
CA SER A 588 -2.56 -0.75 0.58
C SER A 588 -2.87 -0.92 2.06
N LEU A 589 -2.89 0.17 2.81
CA LEU A 589 -3.21 0.17 4.23
C LEU A 589 -4.68 -0.18 4.52
N PHE A 590 -5.59 0.27 3.65
CA PHE A 590 -7.04 0.09 3.84
C PHE A 590 -7.63 -0.96 2.91
N VAL A 591 -7.18 -1.00 1.65
CA VAL A 591 -7.58 -2.01 0.67
C VAL A 591 -6.35 -2.41 -0.15
N MET A 592 -6.24 -3.66 -0.58
CA MET A 592 -5.15 -4.12 -1.42
C MET A 592 -5.74 -4.65 -2.73
N TRP A 593 -5.50 -3.95 -3.84
CA TRP A 593 -6.24 -4.19 -5.09
C TRP A 593 -5.47 -4.98 -6.16
N LYS A 594 -4.19 -5.29 -5.95
CA LYS A 594 -3.39 -6.12 -6.86
C LYS A 594 -3.56 -7.60 -6.47
N GLU A 595 -3.43 -8.54 -7.41
CA GLU A 595 -3.66 -9.98 -7.17
C GLU A 595 -5.06 -10.32 -6.63
N GLU A 596 -5.17 -11.16 -5.60
CA GLU A 596 -6.40 -11.40 -4.84
C GLU A 596 -6.64 -10.19 -3.93
N ARG A 597 -7.81 -9.58 -4.11
CA ARG A 597 -8.11 -8.29 -3.52
C ARG A 597 -8.47 -8.45 -2.05
N GLN A 598 -7.93 -7.58 -1.22
CA GLN A 598 -8.18 -7.53 0.22
C GLN A 598 -8.84 -6.21 0.60
N CYS A 599 -9.76 -6.31 1.55
CA CYS A 599 -10.59 -5.24 2.07
C CYS A 599 -10.15 -4.82 3.48
N TRP A 600 -10.93 -3.94 4.10
CA TRP A 600 -10.62 -3.34 5.38
C TRP A 600 -10.17 -4.34 6.45
N ASP A 601 -10.94 -5.40 6.73
CA ASP A 601 -10.67 -6.32 7.86
C ASP A 601 -9.79 -7.52 7.50
N ASP A 602 -9.27 -7.62 6.27
CA ASP A 602 -8.44 -8.75 5.85
C ASP A 602 -7.05 -8.73 6.50
N VAL A 603 -6.38 -9.89 6.52
CA VAL A 603 -5.15 -10.13 7.31
C VAL A 603 -4.04 -9.12 7.02
N LEU A 604 -3.77 -8.78 5.75
CA LEU A 604 -2.66 -7.87 5.44
C LEU A 604 -3.00 -6.40 5.69
N THR A 605 -4.20 -5.95 5.33
CA THR A 605 -4.62 -4.55 5.53
C THR A 605 -4.77 -4.24 7.02
N SER A 606 -5.47 -5.10 7.78
CA SER A 606 -5.61 -4.96 9.24
C SER A 606 -4.27 -5.07 9.96
N GLY A 607 -3.42 -6.04 9.56
CA GLY A 607 -2.09 -6.23 10.10
C GLY A 607 -1.18 -5.01 9.89
N LYS A 608 -1.21 -4.39 8.70
CA LYS A 608 -0.48 -3.14 8.44
C LYS A 608 -0.98 -1.98 9.31
N ARG A 609 -2.30 -1.81 9.48
CA ARG A 609 -2.84 -0.75 10.35
C ARG A 609 -2.46 -0.93 11.81
N GLN A 610 -2.47 -2.18 12.30
CA GLN A 610 -1.97 -2.48 13.64
C GLN A 610 -0.48 -2.15 13.76
N MET A 611 0.33 -2.59 12.80
CA MET A 611 1.77 -2.33 12.79
C MET A 611 2.10 -0.84 12.74
N LEU A 612 1.33 -0.05 11.98
CA LEU A 612 1.49 1.40 11.90
C LEU A 612 1.18 2.09 13.24
N ARG A 613 0.14 1.66 13.96
CA ARG A 613 -0.14 2.13 15.34
C ARG A 613 0.99 1.80 16.30
N GLU A 614 1.47 0.56 16.26
CA GLU A 614 2.55 0.10 17.13
C GLU A 614 3.84 0.87 16.85
N PHE A 615 4.16 1.09 15.57
CA PHE A 615 5.29 1.90 15.14
C PHE A 615 5.12 3.36 15.57
N TYR A 616 3.96 3.99 15.35
CA TYR A 616 3.69 5.36 15.78
C TYR A 616 3.84 5.51 17.30
N HIS A 617 3.26 4.59 18.07
CA HIS A 617 3.45 4.57 19.52
C HIS A 617 4.93 4.48 19.90
N PHE A 618 5.67 3.55 19.29
CA PHE A 618 7.08 3.34 19.57
C PHE A 618 7.90 4.61 19.29
N VAL A 619 7.84 5.17 18.07
CA VAL A 619 8.70 6.29 17.69
C VAL A 619 8.37 7.59 18.43
N MET A 620 7.12 7.77 18.84
CA MET A 620 6.72 8.95 19.62
C MET A 620 7.12 8.84 21.09
N THR A 621 7.28 7.63 21.63
CA THR A 621 7.63 7.40 23.05
C THR A 621 9.11 7.07 23.26
N HIS A 622 9.81 6.65 22.21
CA HIS A 622 11.21 6.24 22.22
C HIS A 622 12.02 7.02 21.16
N PRO A 623 12.22 8.34 21.35
CA PRO A 623 13.00 9.13 20.39
C PRO A 623 14.43 8.62 20.29
N ARG A 624 15.07 8.82 19.14
CA ARG A 624 16.43 8.35 18.89
C ARG A 624 17.43 8.93 19.91
N GLN A 625 18.20 8.04 20.54
CA GLN A 625 19.25 8.42 21.50
C GLN A 625 20.65 8.54 20.88
N GLY A 626 20.79 8.18 19.59
CA GLY A 626 22.08 8.16 18.89
C GLY A 626 21.91 8.33 17.38
N TYR A 627 23.02 8.15 16.67
CA TYR A 627 23.08 8.27 15.21
C TYR A 627 23.74 7.02 14.60
N SER A 628 23.39 6.71 13.36
CA SER A 628 24.02 5.60 12.62
C SER A 628 25.51 5.87 12.42
N CYS A 629 26.35 4.91 12.82
CA CYS A 629 27.79 4.94 12.56
C CYS A 629 28.05 4.43 11.14
N ARG A 630 28.54 5.33 10.27
CA ARG A 630 28.65 5.11 8.81
C ARG A 630 30.12 5.20 8.39
N PRO A 631 30.89 4.11 8.48
CA PRO A 631 32.34 4.15 8.24
C PRO A 631 32.72 4.15 6.75
N ILE A 632 31.81 3.74 5.87
CA ILE A 632 32.05 3.57 4.43
C ILE A 632 31.10 4.48 3.66
N ALA A 633 31.61 5.15 2.62
CA ALA A 633 30.79 5.86 1.66
C ALA A 633 31.21 5.54 0.21
N PHE A 634 30.23 5.53 -0.69
CA PHE A 634 30.44 5.62 -2.13
C PHE A 634 30.29 7.07 -2.58
N LEU A 635 31.25 7.56 -3.37
CA LEU A 635 31.16 8.88 -3.96
C LEU A 635 30.48 8.80 -5.34
N GLU A 636 29.35 9.49 -5.48
CA GLU A 636 28.66 9.62 -6.75
C GLU A 636 29.23 10.78 -7.57
N GLY A 637 29.56 10.53 -8.83
CA GLY A 637 30.14 11.55 -9.70
C GLY A 637 29.13 12.63 -10.05
N ARG A 638 29.58 13.85 -10.35
CA ARG A 638 28.74 15.04 -10.52
C ARG A 638 27.63 14.89 -11.56
N TYR A 639 27.97 14.26 -12.67
CA TYR A 639 27.02 13.98 -13.77
C TYR A 639 26.67 12.50 -13.86
N ALA A 640 26.80 11.75 -12.76
CA ALA A 640 26.36 10.37 -12.70
C ALA A 640 24.84 10.30 -12.78
N ALA A 641 24.34 9.52 -13.73
CA ALA A 641 22.92 9.27 -13.81
C ALA A 641 22.37 8.63 -12.52
N PRO A 642 21.09 8.89 -12.19
CA PRO A 642 20.36 8.12 -11.19
C PRO A 642 20.44 6.61 -11.49
N PHE A 643 20.32 5.75 -10.47
CA PHE A 643 20.28 4.30 -10.66
C PHE A 643 18.83 3.84 -10.69
N ASN A 644 18.42 2.89 -11.53
CA ASN A 644 16.99 2.60 -11.62
C ASN A 644 16.61 1.12 -11.64
N GLY A 645 15.85 0.72 -10.61
CA GLY A 645 15.04 -0.50 -10.58
C GLY A 645 13.58 -0.28 -10.97
N PHE A 646 13.11 0.98 -10.99
CA PHE A 646 11.76 1.42 -11.31
C PHE A 646 11.47 1.26 -12.80
N VAL A 647 10.32 0.66 -13.13
CA VAL A 647 9.85 0.45 -14.49
C VAL A 647 8.37 0.79 -14.52
N CYS A 648 7.99 1.81 -15.30
CA CYS A 648 6.59 2.24 -15.45
C CYS A 648 6.04 2.02 -16.87
N GLY A 649 6.66 1.15 -17.67
CA GLY A 649 6.30 0.97 -19.07
C GLY A 649 6.52 -0.45 -19.60
N GLY A 650 6.48 -0.59 -20.93
CA GLY A 650 6.74 -1.84 -21.62
C GLY A 650 8.16 -2.37 -21.37
N GLU A 651 8.42 -3.63 -21.75
CA GLU A 651 9.77 -4.18 -21.68
C GLU A 651 10.71 -3.38 -22.58
N GLN A 652 11.68 -2.68 -21.99
CA GLN A 652 12.70 -1.90 -22.69
C GLN A 652 13.95 -2.75 -22.91
N ASP A 653 14.59 -2.53 -24.06
CA ASP A 653 15.84 -3.16 -24.43
C ASP A 653 16.95 -2.90 -23.36
N PRO A 654 17.85 -3.88 -23.08
CA PRO A 654 18.96 -3.68 -22.15
C PRO A 654 19.96 -2.56 -22.49
N HIS A 655 19.90 -1.99 -23.70
CA HIS A 655 20.78 -0.93 -24.23
C HIS A 655 20.19 0.47 -24.13
N TYR A 656 19.09 0.66 -23.40
CA TYR A 656 18.49 1.98 -23.20
C TYR A 656 19.44 2.97 -22.51
N SER A 657 19.16 4.26 -22.71
CA SER A 657 20.04 5.35 -22.29
C SER A 657 20.22 5.44 -20.77
N VAL A 658 21.45 5.68 -20.33
CA VAL A 658 21.80 5.93 -18.92
C VAL A 658 21.13 7.19 -18.36
N TRP A 659 20.58 8.08 -19.17
CA TRP A 659 19.83 9.26 -18.69
C TRP A 659 18.32 9.18 -18.97
N GLY A 660 17.81 8.00 -19.34
CA GLY A 660 16.40 7.82 -19.65
C GLY A 660 15.92 8.81 -20.71
N GLN A 661 14.80 9.49 -20.44
CA GLN A 661 14.21 10.50 -21.33
C GLN A 661 15.18 11.64 -21.69
N PHE A 662 16.15 11.94 -20.81
CA PHE A 662 17.11 13.04 -20.96
C PHE A 662 18.43 12.61 -21.60
N GLY A 663 18.51 11.39 -22.13
CA GLY A 663 19.69 10.89 -22.81
C GLY A 663 19.51 10.81 -24.33
N ARG A 664 20.38 10.03 -24.99
CA ARG A 664 20.24 9.68 -26.41
C ARG A 664 20.03 8.19 -26.56
N ASN A 665 19.22 7.80 -27.55
CA ASN A 665 19.05 6.41 -27.94
C ASN A 665 20.20 5.96 -28.88
N LEU A 666 21.42 5.97 -28.35
CA LEU A 666 22.64 5.57 -29.04
C LEU A 666 23.44 4.58 -28.16
N PRO A 667 24.12 3.56 -28.72
CA PRO A 667 24.82 2.54 -27.94
C PRO A 667 25.83 3.09 -26.93
N GLU A 668 26.52 4.18 -27.25
CA GLU A 668 27.48 4.84 -26.37
C GLU A 668 26.86 5.58 -25.17
N TRP A 669 25.54 5.80 -25.20
CA TRP A 669 24.74 6.30 -24.08
C TRP A 669 24.09 5.17 -23.28
N GLY A 670 24.28 3.91 -23.63
CA GLY A 670 23.74 2.77 -22.88
C GLY A 670 24.59 2.38 -21.68
N HIS A 671 24.02 1.56 -20.78
CA HIS A 671 24.73 1.06 -19.60
C HIS A 671 25.90 0.13 -19.99
N ALA A 672 27.13 0.59 -19.77
CA ALA A 672 28.36 -0.09 -20.21
C ALA A 672 29.36 -0.28 -19.05
N GLN A 673 30.66 -0.34 -19.37
CA GLN A 673 31.71 -0.57 -18.37
C GLN A 673 31.76 0.50 -17.27
N PRO A 674 31.58 1.81 -17.55
CA PRO A 674 31.61 2.82 -16.49
C PRO A 674 30.55 2.57 -15.42
N GLU A 675 29.33 2.20 -15.81
CA GLU A 675 28.23 1.99 -14.87
C GLU A 675 28.35 0.67 -14.10
N LYS A 676 29.06 -0.35 -14.63
CA LYS A 676 29.28 -1.63 -13.93
C LYS A 676 29.99 -1.49 -12.59
N CYS A 677 30.63 -0.36 -12.31
CA CYS A 677 31.17 -0.07 -10.98
C CYS A 677 30.11 -0.23 -9.87
N ARG A 678 28.82 0.10 -10.15
CA ARG A 678 27.71 -0.08 -9.20
C ARG A 678 27.44 -1.55 -8.86
N GLN A 679 27.96 -2.53 -9.62
CA GLN A 679 27.90 -3.95 -9.22
C GLN A 679 28.71 -4.26 -7.96
N LEU A 680 29.63 -3.39 -7.55
CA LEU A 680 30.33 -3.51 -6.27
C LEU A 680 29.41 -3.26 -5.07
N LEU A 681 28.24 -2.62 -5.26
CA LEU A 681 27.24 -2.49 -4.21
C LEU A 681 26.79 -3.85 -3.67
N ASP A 682 26.79 -4.88 -4.52
CA ASP A 682 26.44 -6.26 -4.12
C ASP A 682 27.46 -6.89 -3.15
N VAL A 683 28.66 -6.29 -3.00
CA VAL A 683 29.63 -6.70 -1.98
C VAL A 683 29.25 -6.18 -0.60
N LEU A 684 28.72 -4.95 -0.52
CA LEU A 684 28.30 -4.34 0.75
C LEU A 684 26.84 -4.68 1.10
N MET A 685 26.00 -4.80 0.08
CA MET A 685 24.59 -5.18 0.16
C MET A 685 24.35 -6.43 -0.70
N PRO A 686 24.69 -7.63 -0.22
CA PRO A 686 24.43 -8.87 -0.94
C PRO A 686 22.96 -8.96 -1.37
N GLY A 687 22.73 -9.19 -2.65
CA GLY A 687 21.42 -9.26 -3.26
C GLY A 687 20.81 -7.92 -3.63
N CYS A 688 21.53 -6.80 -3.52
CA CYS A 688 21.01 -5.51 -3.96
C CYS A 688 20.69 -5.51 -5.46
N LEU A 689 19.60 -4.85 -5.82
CA LEU A 689 19.21 -4.69 -7.21
C LEU A 689 20.10 -3.65 -7.88
N THR A 690 21.04 -4.08 -8.72
CA THR A 690 21.93 -3.16 -9.46
C THR A 690 21.35 -2.77 -10.82
N HIS A 691 20.03 -2.83 -10.97
CA HIS A 691 19.39 -2.46 -12.22
C HIS A 691 19.69 -1.00 -12.58
N PRO A 692 19.84 -0.71 -13.87
CA PRO A 692 19.64 -1.59 -15.03
C PRO A 692 20.85 -2.38 -15.50
N LEU A 693 21.91 -2.45 -14.71
CA LEU A 693 23.07 -3.26 -15.05
C LEU A 693 22.65 -4.73 -15.04
N ARG A 694 23.12 -5.50 -16.03
CA ARG A 694 22.89 -6.94 -16.10
C ARG A 694 23.43 -7.61 -14.84
N GLN A 695 22.56 -7.83 -13.87
CA GLN A 695 22.80 -8.72 -12.75
C GLN A 695 22.81 -10.15 -13.29
N LYS A 696 23.64 -11.00 -12.70
CA LYS A 696 23.59 -12.44 -12.98
C LYS A 696 22.22 -12.95 -12.53
N TYR A 697 21.46 -13.61 -13.39
CA TYR A 697 20.08 -14.05 -13.07
C TYR A 697 20.05 -15.07 -11.92
N GLU A 698 21.17 -15.77 -11.71
CA GLU A 698 21.42 -16.66 -10.57
C GLU A 698 21.65 -15.94 -9.23
N LYS A 699 21.86 -14.61 -9.23
CA LYS A 699 21.91 -13.82 -7.98
C LYS A 699 20.51 -13.41 -7.56
N GLN A 700 20.20 -13.67 -6.29
CA GLN A 700 18.91 -13.31 -5.71
C GLN A 700 18.80 -11.80 -5.52
N ARG A 701 17.58 -11.27 -5.70
CA ARG A 701 17.23 -9.89 -5.35
C ARG A 701 16.77 -9.83 -3.90
N HIS A 702 17.26 -8.91 -3.09
CA HIS A 702 16.73 -8.66 -1.74
C HIS A 702 16.36 -7.18 -1.59
N PHE A 703 15.23 -6.92 -0.93
CA PHE A 703 14.84 -5.56 -0.53
C PHE A 703 15.66 -5.05 0.67
N PHE A 704 16.15 -5.99 1.48
CA PHE A 704 16.91 -5.73 2.68
C PHE A 704 18.18 -6.58 2.64
N ALA A 705 19.29 -6.04 3.13
CA ALA A 705 20.55 -6.77 3.19
C ALA A 705 21.14 -6.70 4.59
N GLY A 706 21.60 -7.86 5.10
CA GLY A 706 22.49 -7.90 6.26
C GLY A 706 23.90 -7.57 5.80
N THR A 707 24.31 -6.31 5.90
CA THR A 707 25.67 -5.87 5.57
C THR A 707 26.65 -6.34 6.66
N PRO A 708 27.67 -7.16 6.34
CA PRO A 708 28.68 -7.56 7.31
C PRO A 708 29.60 -6.39 7.72
N TYR A 709 29.54 -5.27 7.00
CA TYR A 709 30.39 -4.09 7.20
C TYR A 709 29.66 -2.94 7.92
N GLY A 710 28.40 -3.14 8.30
CA GLY A 710 27.55 -2.08 8.85
C GLY A 710 26.95 -1.16 7.78
N ASP A 711 26.21 -0.15 8.24
CA ASP A 711 25.56 0.85 7.39
C ASP A 711 26.60 1.67 6.59
N PHE A 712 26.21 2.13 5.40
CA PHE A 712 27.07 2.91 4.50
C PHE A 712 26.23 4.02 3.84
N ASP A 713 26.93 4.94 3.21
CA ASP A 713 26.33 6.10 2.56
C ASP A 713 26.69 6.16 1.07
N GLU A 714 25.77 6.62 0.22
CA GLU A 714 26.10 7.07 -1.14
C GLU A 714 26.04 8.58 -1.14
N VAL A 715 27.19 9.23 -1.33
CA VAL A 715 27.39 10.64 -1.04
C VAL A 715 27.52 11.42 -2.35
N PRO A 716 26.75 12.52 -2.52
CA PRO A 716 26.93 13.42 -3.65
C PRO A 716 28.30 14.11 -3.60
N VAL A 717 29.02 14.17 -4.72
CA VAL A 717 30.33 14.86 -4.79
C VAL A 717 30.27 16.37 -4.57
N GLU A 718 29.07 16.94 -4.68
CA GLU A 718 28.81 18.34 -4.34
C GLU A 718 29.02 18.64 -2.85
N SER A 719 28.98 17.63 -1.98
CA SER A 719 29.24 17.78 -0.55
C SER A 719 30.60 18.43 -0.29
N ASP A 720 30.72 19.09 0.86
CA ASP A 720 31.99 19.71 1.27
C ASP A 720 33.01 18.66 1.73
N SER A 721 34.29 19.04 1.76
CA SER A 721 35.37 18.15 2.19
C SER A 721 35.24 17.74 3.67
N GLY A 722 34.68 18.61 4.51
CA GLY A 722 34.36 18.31 5.91
C GLY A 722 33.38 17.14 6.06
N PHE A 723 32.44 17.00 5.12
CA PHE A 723 31.49 15.90 5.05
C PHE A 723 32.18 14.58 4.71
N PHE A 724 33.15 14.60 3.78
CA PHE A 724 33.92 13.41 3.42
C PHE A 724 34.78 12.88 4.57
N HIS A 725 35.28 13.75 5.44
CA HIS A 725 36.07 13.36 6.61
C HIS A 725 35.30 12.56 7.67
N ARG A 726 33.97 12.41 7.52
CA ARG A 726 33.15 11.54 8.38
C ARG A 726 33.40 10.06 8.12
N TYR A 727 33.91 9.70 6.93
CA TYR A 727 34.07 8.32 6.50
C TYR A 727 35.51 7.84 6.68
N LYS A 728 35.66 6.57 7.08
CA LYS A 728 36.96 5.89 7.17
C LYS A 728 37.44 5.37 5.81
N LEU A 729 36.49 5.08 4.92
CA LEU A 729 36.73 4.62 3.56
C LEU A 729 35.76 5.33 2.62
N LEU A 730 36.31 6.02 1.62
CA LEU A 730 35.56 6.61 0.52
C LEU A 730 35.88 5.87 -0.77
N LEU A 731 34.87 5.31 -1.41
CA LEU A 731 34.97 4.54 -2.65
C LEU A 731 34.53 5.42 -3.84
N ASN A 732 35.48 5.84 -4.67
CA ASN A 732 35.20 6.67 -5.84
C ASN A 732 34.73 5.81 -7.03
N LEU A 733 33.41 5.56 -7.12
CA LEU A 733 32.81 4.82 -8.23
C LEU A 733 32.27 5.72 -9.34
N GLY A 734 32.07 7.00 -9.08
CA GLY A 734 31.62 8.00 -10.05
C GLY A 734 32.72 8.68 -10.86
N TRP A 735 33.94 8.13 -10.87
CA TRP A 735 35.12 8.74 -11.48
C TRP A 735 34.95 9.21 -12.93
N ASN A 736 34.06 8.56 -13.70
CA ASN A 736 33.80 8.83 -15.11
C ASN A 736 32.92 10.07 -15.35
N THR A 737 32.34 10.66 -14.30
CA THR A 737 31.47 11.85 -14.39
C THR A 737 31.87 12.96 -13.41
N LEU A 738 33.09 12.89 -12.87
CA LEU A 738 33.71 13.95 -12.07
C LEU A 738 34.27 15.08 -12.95
N ILE A 739 34.32 16.28 -12.40
CA ILE A 739 35.05 17.43 -12.96
C ILE A 739 36.35 17.67 -12.17
N PRO A 740 37.32 18.45 -12.70
CA PRO A 740 38.59 18.71 -12.01
C PRO A 740 38.43 19.19 -10.56
N GLU A 741 37.46 20.07 -10.33
CA GLU A 741 37.15 20.61 -9.00
C GLU A 741 36.71 19.54 -8.00
N ASP A 742 36.16 18.42 -8.48
CA ASP A 742 35.78 17.30 -7.62
C ASP A 742 36.98 16.45 -7.22
N TYR A 743 38.00 16.34 -8.09
CA TYR A 743 39.24 15.59 -7.81
C TYR A 743 40.16 16.31 -6.83
N ASP A 744 40.08 17.65 -6.80
CA ASP A 744 40.91 18.48 -5.91
C ASP A 744 40.40 18.52 -4.46
N LYS A 745 39.14 18.13 -4.23
CA LYS A 745 38.54 17.98 -2.90
C LYS A 745 38.98 16.69 -2.23
#